data_AF-A0A533SG18-F1
#
_entry.id   AF-A0A533SG18-F1
#
_cell.length_a   1.000
_cell.length_b   1.000
_cell.length_c   1.000
_cell.angle_alpha   90.00
_cell.angle_beta   90.00
_cell.angle_gamma   90.00
#
_symmetry.space_group_name_H-M   'P 1'
#
loop_
_entity.id
_entity.type
_entity.pdbx_description
1 polymer ?
#
loop_
_entity_poly.entity_id
_entity_poly.type
_entity_poly.pdbx_seq_one_letter_code
_entity_poly.pdbx_strand_id
1 'polypeptide(L)'
;MTAPLQVAFIWHMHQPDYKDPLTGHYLLPWTYLHAVKDYFDMAALVDETEGARAVFNLVPSLLEQLRDYAEGTAVDPFLTHGRLDPDEMTLENRRFILDNFFSANRERMIEPHSRYLELLYLFGNGSRNGKSDRLRSLGSQEILDLQVWFFLSWTGEMARRRWPELQELIRKGRNFSAHDKERLFGIQQEIIRAIIPLYGKLHREGKAELTVSPYYHPILPLLCDSGIARKAMPKVNLPQTRFRHPEDARAQVAMGIEYFTRIFGFAPKGMWPSEGSISDEALTIMAELGISWAASDEGVLAATLAEGLGERKQNLYRPYTFSRNGNDLALLFRDHRLSDRIGFAYSRWEQERAAEDFVARLEEVRKSSVGRDALVTIILDGENAWEYYPENGYHFLSALYRKIVERPGLRLTTPSEALERFSDRQLLDHIHPGSWINANYGIWIGHPEENSAWEQLEQARRTAVLSNPEVAALMSGAVLPSADPTGEAKASQVCRRLFAAEGSDWFWWYGDDHFSPHSNYFDNLFRNNLMQVYRLLELPVPRNLFEPIKKVTPAGLVRLPTTLITPAINGLVDGYFEWLGAGLYDLSRQSSAMHEAESLLLCFFYGYDRNFFYIRADGASPLEKLLKPGDMLHLHLHLEREFLLVMDTKKTEGKLLVKAENGWTETGELCQWRIARVCEARLPLSALSPAKKSSVFAYLTLTREQEEIGRWPTQTPLALSYAGPELELENWLV
;
A
#
# COMPACT_ATOMS: atom_id res chain seq x y z
N MET A 1 -40.06 9.74 19.37
CA MET A 1 -39.39 8.68 18.57
C MET A 1 -37.92 9.07 18.46
N THR A 2 -36.99 8.14 18.68
CA THR A 2 -35.55 8.42 18.54
C THR A 2 -35.21 8.59 17.05
N ALA A 3 -34.52 9.68 16.69
CA ALA A 3 -34.07 9.91 15.33
C ALA A 3 -33.19 8.73 14.83
N PRO A 4 -33.25 8.38 13.53
CA PRO A 4 -32.38 7.36 12.98
C PRO A 4 -30.94 7.85 12.93
N LEU A 5 -29.99 6.96 13.21
CA LEU A 5 -28.57 7.23 13.05
C LEU A 5 -28.27 7.43 11.56
N GLN A 6 -27.67 8.56 11.20
CA GLN A 6 -27.20 8.81 9.85
C GLN A 6 -25.88 8.07 9.63
N VAL A 7 -25.75 7.36 8.52
CA VAL A 7 -24.56 6.56 8.17
C VAL A 7 -24.08 6.98 6.79
N ALA A 8 -22.88 7.55 6.70
CA ALA A 8 -22.26 7.95 5.45
C ALA A 8 -21.03 7.09 5.17
N PHE A 9 -21.06 6.33 4.07
CA PHE A 9 -19.87 5.66 3.53
C PHE A 9 -19.20 6.56 2.51
N ILE A 10 -17.90 6.80 2.67
CA ILE A 10 -17.06 7.53 1.73
C ILE A 10 -15.97 6.59 1.24
N TRP A 11 -16.10 6.14 0.00
CA TRP A 11 -15.12 5.30 -0.66
C TRP A 11 -14.14 6.19 -1.43
N HIS A 12 -12.88 6.16 -1.02
CA HIS A 12 -11.81 6.91 -1.66
C HIS A 12 -11.21 6.10 -2.80
N MET A 13 -11.41 6.54 -4.04
CA MET A 13 -10.88 5.88 -5.23
C MET A 13 -9.64 6.63 -5.69
N HIS A 14 -8.48 6.00 -5.54
CA HIS A 14 -7.19 6.60 -5.88
C HIS A 14 -6.25 5.59 -6.53
N GLN A 15 -5.37 6.10 -7.38
CA GLN A 15 -4.13 5.44 -7.79
C GLN A 15 -3.07 6.51 -8.05
N PRO A 16 -1.80 6.23 -7.73
CA PRO A 16 -0.66 7.02 -8.18
C PRO A 16 -0.71 7.28 -9.71
N ASP A 17 -0.12 8.39 -10.16
CA ASP A 17 0.09 8.62 -11.60
C ASP A 17 1.19 7.69 -12.11
N TYR A 18 0.80 6.53 -12.64
CA TYR A 18 1.76 5.53 -13.12
C TYR A 18 2.39 5.87 -14.47
N LYS A 19 1.98 6.98 -15.10
CA LYS A 19 2.47 7.38 -16.42
C LYS A 19 3.86 7.99 -16.30
N ASP A 20 4.86 7.31 -16.86
CA ASP A 20 6.21 7.83 -16.90
C ASP A 20 6.26 9.06 -17.83
N PRO A 21 6.60 10.26 -17.30
CA PRO A 21 6.59 11.48 -18.08
C PRO A 21 7.66 11.52 -19.19
N LEU A 22 8.66 10.63 -19.14
CA LEU A 22 9.71 10.56 -20.15
C LEU A 22 9.33 9.71 -21.36
N THR A 23 8.57 8.64 -21.15
CA THR A 23 8.21 7.66 -22.20
C THR A 23 6.73 7.75 -22.61
N GLY A 24 5.88 8.27 -21.74
CA GLY A 24 4.42 8.27 -21.90
C GLY A 24 3.76 6.93 -21.60
N HIS A 25 4.52 5.91 -21.18
CA HIS A 25 4.02 4.57 -20.86
C HIS A 25 3.65 4.47 -19.37
N TYR A 26 2.65 3.65 -19.07
CA TYR A 26 2.33 3.26 -17.71
C TYR A 26 3.33 2.23 -17.19
N LEU A 27 3.86 2.41 -15.98
CA LEU A 27 4.84 1.46 -15.42
C LEU A 27 4.19 0.28 -14.68
N LEU A 28 2.98 0.48 -14.15
CA LEU A 28 2.25 -0.52 -13.37
C LEU A 28 0.78 -0.59 -13.83
N PRO A 29 0.14 -1.77 -13.73
CA PRO A 29 -1.17 -2.02 -14.33
C PRO A 29 -2.34 -1.71 -13.40
N TRP A 30 -2.06 -1.19 -12.20
CA TRP A 30 -3.01 -1.19 -11.10
C TRP A 30 -4.27 -0.38 -11.40
N THR A 31 -4.15 0.77 -12.09
CA THR A 31 -5.32 1.51 -12.58
C THR A 31 -6.22 0.63 -13.46
N TYR A 32 -5.67 -0.12 -14.41
CA TYR A 32 -6.46 -0.99 -15.29
C TYR A 32 -7.09 -2.15 -14.50
N LEU A 33 -6.32 -2.82 -13.66
CA LEU A 33 -6.77 -3.98 -12.90
C LEU A 33 -7.85 -3.60 -11.87
N HIS A 34 -7.69 -2.49 -11.16
CA HIS A 34 -8.71 -1.97 -10.24
C HIS A 34 -9.93 -1.40 -10.99
N ALA A 35 -9.78 -0.89 -12.21
CA ALA A 35 -10.92 -0.46 -13.02
C ALA A 35 -11.88 -1.60 -13.36
N VAL A 36 -11.35 -2.75 -13.77
CA VAL A 36 -12.15 -3.94 -14.10
C VAL A 36 -12.60 -4.73 -12.87
N LYS A 37 -12.10 -4.37 -11.68
CA LYS A 37 -12.38 -5.04 -10.40
C LYS A 37 -13.27 -4.24 -9.47
N ASP A 38 -12.85 -3.05 -9.06
CA ASP A 38 -13.40 -2.33 -7.91
C ASP A 38 -14.23 -1.13 -8.33
N TYR A 39 -13.68 -0.27 -9.20
CA TYR A 39 -14.32 1.01 -9.56
C TYR A 39 -15.66 0.78 -10.26
N PHE A 40 -15.73 -0.23 -11.13
CA PHE A 40 -17.01 -0.63 -11.71
C PHE A 40 -17.92 -1.34 -10.69
N ASP A 41 -17.41 -2.38 -10.01
CA ASP A 41 -18.23 -3.25 -9.18
C ASP A 41 -18.89 -2.51 -8.02
N MET A 42 -18.16 -1.65 -7.32
CA MET A 42 -18.73 -0.94 -6.17
C MET A 42 -19.85 0.01 -6.58
N ALA A 43 -19.69 0.71 -7.69
CA ALA A 43 -20.73 1.58 -8.24
C ALA A 43 -21.94 0.76 -8.71
N ALA A 44 -21.70 -0.35 -9.42
CA ALA A 44 -22.76 -1.23 -9.91
C ALA A 44 -23.56 -1.85 -8.76
N LEU A 45 -22.90 -2.24 -7.68
CA LEU A 45 -23.55 -2.82 -6.50
C LEU A 45 -24.45 -1.80 -5.78
N VAL A 46 -24.04 -0.53 -5.69
CA VAL A 46 -24.91 0.56 -5.20
C VAL A 46 -26.09 0.79 -6.16
N ASP A 47 -25.89 0.67 -7.47
CA ASP A 47 -26.97 0.82 -8.45
C ASP A 47 -28.07 -0.24 -8.30
N GLU A 48 -27.65 -1.51 -8.10
CA GLU A 48 -28.52 -2.68 -8.00
C GLU A 48 -29.20 -2.84 -6.63
N THR A 49 -28.65 -2.23 -5.58
CA THR A 49 -29.21 -2.36 -4.22
C THR A 49 -30.21 -1.24 -3.93
N GLU A 50 -31.50 -1.59 -3.87
CA GLU A 50 -32.56 -0.62 -3.54
C GLU A 50 -32.33 0.03 -2.18
N GLY A 51 -32.42 1.37 -2.14
CA GLY A 51 -32.20 2.16 -0.93
C GLY A 51 -30.73 2.35 -0.52
N ALA A 52 -29.78 1.70 -1.21
CA ALA A 52 -28.36 1.94 -0.96
C ALA A 52 -27.97 3.37 -1.33
N ARG A 53 -27.09 3.96 -0.52
CA ARG A 53 -26.46 5.25 -0.77
C ARG A 53 -25.01 5.20 -0.34
N ALA A 54 -24.15 5.87 -1.11
CA ALA A 54 -22.73 5.97 -0.83
C ALA A 54 -22.16 7.30 -1.33
N VAL A 55 -20.94 7.62 -0.92
CA VAL A 55 -20.14 8.68 -1.50
C VAL A 55 -18.94 8.04 -2.17
N PHE A 56 -18.66 8.48 -3.40
CA PHE A 56 -17.44 8.10 -4.11
C PHE A 56 -16.58 9.34 -4.29
N ASN A 57 -15.42 9.32 -3.65
CA ASN A 57 -14.39 10.30 -3.88
C ASN A 57 -13.49 9.83 -5.02
N LEU A 58 -13.26 10.69 -6.02
CA LEU A 58 -12.53 10.35 -7.24
C LEU A 58 -11.35 11.30 -7.39
N VAL A 59 -10.12 10.78 -7.32
CA VAL A 59 -8.91 11.58 -7.53
C VAL A 59 -8.79 11.94 -9.02
N PRO A 60 -8.53 13.21 -9.37
CA PRO A 60 -8.43 13.65 -10.77
C PRO A 60 -7.34 12.92 -11.58
N SER A 61 -6.16 12.66 -11.01
CA SER A 61 -5.11 11.88 -11.66
C SER A 61 -5.57 10.45 -11.99
N LEU A 62 -6.36 9.81 -11.14
CA LEU A 62 -6.99 8.51 -11.43
C LEU A 62 -7.96 8.62 -12.62
N LEU A 63 -8.81 9.64 -12.65
CA LEU A 63 -9.78 9.85 -13.73
C LEU A 63 -9.08 10.07 -15.08
N GLU A 64 -7.94 10.76 -15.11
CA GLU A 64 -7.13 10.91 -16.34
C GLU A 64 -6.63 9.55 -16.85
N GLN A 65 -6.09 8.71 -15.97
CA GLN A 65 -5.62 7.38 -16.35
C GLN A 65 -6.77 6.48 -16.83
N LEU A 66 -7.91 6.49 -16.14
CA LEU A 66 -9.10 5.73 -16.56
C LEU A 66 -9.57 6.11 -17.97
N ARG A 67 -9.47 7.40 -18.32
CA ARG A 67 -9.79 7.87 -19.67
C ARG A 67 -8.80 7.39 -20.70
N ASP A 68 -7.50 7.46 -20.42
CA ASP A 68 -6.47 6.92 -21.32
C ASP A 68 -6.71 5.42 -21.62
N TYR A 69 -7.08 4.64 -20.60
CA TYR A 69 -7.49 3.24 -20.79
C TYR A 69 -8.81 3.10 -21.56
N ALA A 70 -9.85 3.88 -21.22
CA ALA A 70 -11.16 3.83 -21.89
C ALA A 70 -11.12 4.21 -23.38
N GLU A 71 -10.26 5.16 -23.73
CA GLU A 71 -10.01 5.66 -25.08
C GLU A 71 -9.07 4.72 -25.86
N GLY A 72 -8.33 3.85 -25.17
CA GLY A 72 -7.39 2.90 -25.76
C GLY A 72 -6.05 3.54 -26.15
N THR A 73 -5.72 4.70 -25.57
CA THR A 73 -4.48 5.44 -25.78
C THR A 73 -3.39 5.07 -24.78
N ALA A 74 -3.76 4.43 -23.67
CA ALA A 74 -2.82 3.94 -22.66
C ALA A 74 -1.87 2.86 -23.23
N VAL A 75 -0.57 3.09 -23.06
CA VAL A 75 0.47 2.09 -23.34
C VAL A 75 0.94 1.51 -22.01
N ASP A 76 0.50 0.29 -21.72
CA ASP A 76 0.82 -0.46 -20.50
C ASP A 76 1.58 -1.75 -20.89
N PRO A 77 2.80 -1.99 -20.37
CA PRO A 77 3.54 -3.22 -20.58
C PRO A 77 2.76 -4.49 -20.22
N PHE A 78 1.95 -4.49 -19.15
CA PHE A 78 1.15 -5.66 -18.79
C PHE A 78 0.10 -5.96 -19.84
N LEU A 79 -0.61 -4.95 -20.35
CA LEU A 79 -1.57 -5.13 -21.43
C LEU A 79 -0.89 -5.54 -22.74
N THR A 80 0.27 -4.96 -23.02
CA THR A 80 1.06 -5.28 -24.21
C THR A 80 1.46 -6.76 -24.20
N HIS A 81 2.05 -7.23 -23.10
CA HIS A 81 2.40 -8.64 -22.91
C HIS A 81 1.17 -9.55 -22.78
N GLY A 82 0.09 -9.03 -22.22
CA GLY A 82 -1.18 -9.72 -22.09
C GLY A 82 -1.84 -10.00 -23.43
N ARG A 83 -1.69 -9.11 -24.41
CA ARG A 83 -2.30 -9.23 -25.74
C ARG A 83 -1.41 -9.95 -26.76
N LEU A 84 -0.09 -9.85 -26.61
CA LEU A 84 0.88 -10.42 -27.55
C LEU A 84 0.62 -11.91 -27.83
N ASP A 85 0.82 -12.34 -29.08
CA ASP A 85 0.72 -13.74 -29.47
C ASP A 85 1.86 -14.54 -28.82
N PRO A 86 1.56 -15.60 -28.03
CA PRO A 86 2.57 -16.47 -27.44
C PRO A 86 3.64 -17.00 -28.42
N ASP A 87 3.27 -17.23 -29.68
CA ASP A 87 4.18 -17.74 -30.72
C ASP A 87 5.16 -16.67 -31.23
N GLU A 88 4.82 -15.39 -31.08
CA GLU A 88 5.66 -14.25 -31.46
C GLU A 88 6.52 -13.73 -30.28
N MET A 89 6.37 -14.31 -29.08
CA MET A 89 7.07 -13.82 -27.89
C MET A 89 8.56 -14.14 -27.90
N THR A 90 9.35 -13.10 -27.68
CA THR A 90 10.76 -13.24 -27.33
C THR A 90 10.94 -13.89 -25.96
N LEU A 91 12.16 -14.35 -25.67
CA LEU A 91 12.51 -14.89 -24.36
C LEU A 91 12.28 -13.87 -23.23
N GLU A 92 12.50 -12.59 -23.50
CA GLU A 92 12.28 -11.48 -22.57
C GLU A 92 10.78 -11.28 -22.28
N ASN A 93 9.94 -11.30 -23.32
CA ASN A 93 8.49 -11.19 -23.16
C ASN A 93 7.93 -12.34 -22.31
N ARG A 94 8.41 -13.57 -22.56
CA ARG A 94 8.02 -14.76 -21.76
C ARG A 94 8.46 -14.63 -20.31
N ARG A 95 9.66 -14.10 -20.06
CA ARG A 95 10.15 -13.84 -18.71
C ARG A 95 9.30 -12.80 -17.99
N PHE A 96 8.92 -11.72 -18.67
CA PHE A 96 8.04 -10.70 -18.10
C PHE A 96 6.73 -11.30 -17.61
N ILE A 97 6.09 -12.15 -18.42
CA ILE A 97 4.86 -12.86 -18.04
C ILE A 97 5.09 -13.71 -16.78
N LEU A 98 6.15 -14.51 -16.74
CA LEU A 98 6.45 -15.35 -15.58
C LEU A 98 6.71 -14.56 -14.30
N ASP A 99 7.39 -13.43 -14.40
CA ASP A 99 7.76 -12.61 -13.25
C ASP A 99 6.57 -11.81 -12.71
N ASN A 100 5.51 -11.57 -13.51
CA ASN A 100 4.44 -10.63 -13.16
C ASN A 100 3.01 -11.19 -13.19
N PHE A 101 2.69 -12.20 -14.00
CA PHE A 101 1.30 -12.66 -14.21
C PHE A 101 0.81 -13.63 -13.12
N PHE A 102 1.54 -13.70 -12.01
CA PHE A 102 1.10 -14.32 -10.76
C PHE A 102 0.89 -13.27 -9.64
N SER A 103 0.98 -11.98 -9.96
CA SER A 103 0.68 -10.88 -9.03
C SER A 103 -0.84 -10.74 -8.83
N ALA A 104 -1.41 -11.70 -8.11
CA ALA A 104 -2.81 -11.77 -7.71
C ALA A 104 -2.91 -12.48 -6.35
N ASN A 105 -3.97 -12.22 -5.59
CA ASN A 105 -4.16 -12.90 -4.31
C ASN A 105 -4.24 -14.42 -4.50
N ARG A 106 -3.31 -15.16 -3.90
CA ARG A 106 -3.19 -16.60 -4.11
C ARG A 106 -4.47 -17.36 -3.70
N GLU A 107 -4.97 -17.11 -2.49
CA GLU A 107 -6.11 -17.84 -1.93
C GLU A 107 -7.42 -17.51 -2.66
N ARG A 108 -7.63 -16.25 -3.03
CA ARG A 108 -8.92 -15.77 -3.56
C ARG A 108 -9.00 -15.71 -5.07
N MET A 109 -7.87 -15.55 -5.76
CA MET A 109 -7.85 -15.30 -7.21
C MET A 109 -7.14 -16.40 -8.00
N ILE A 110 -6.20 -17.13 -7.40
CA ILE A 110 -5.43 -18.19 -8.07
C ILE A 110 -5.97 -19.58 -7.73
N GLU A 111 -5.99 -19.93 -6.44
CA GLU A 111 -6.36 -21.26 -5.94
C GLU A 111 -7.77 -21.75 -6.36
N PRO A 112 -8.80 -20.89 -6.48
CA PRO A 112 -10.11 -21.31 -6.95
C PRO A 112 -10.14 -21.81 -8.40
N HIS A 113 -9.08 -21.54 -9.18
CA HIS A 113 -9.00 -21.85 -10.60
C HIS A 113 -7.90 -22.88 -10.86
N SER A 114 -8.29 -24.15 -11.01
CA SER A 114 -7.34 -25.29 -11.03
C SER A 114 -6.21 -25.15 -12.04
N ARG A 115 -6.48 -24.63 -13.25
CA ARG A 115 -5.43 -24.42 -14.26
C ARG A 115 -4.49 -23.27 -13.89
N TYR A 116 -5.00 -22.19 -13.29
CA TYR A 116 -4.16 -21.08 -12.87
C TYR A 116 -3.23 -21.51 -11.71
N LEU A 117 -3.76 -22.25 -10.76
CA LEU A 117 -3.00 -22.87 -9.68
C LEU A 117 -1.93 -23.85 -10.19
N GLU A 118 -2.29 -24.69 -11.18
CA GLU A 118 -1.34 -25.59 -11.86
C GLU A 118 -0.16 -24.80 -12.46
N LEU A 119 -0.45 -23.70 -13.18
CA LEU A 119 0.57 -22.83 -13.77
C LEU A 119 1.46 -22.18 -12.71
N LEU A 120 0.90 -21.75 -11.58
CA LEU A 120 1.67 -21.22 -10.46
C LEU A 120 2.65 -22.26 -9.91
N TYR A 121 2.23 -23.51 -9.71
CA TYR A 121 3.12 -24.57 -9.21
C TYR A 121 4.22 -24.94 -10.20
N LEU A 122 3.91 -24.96 -11.49
CA LEU A 122 4.88 -25.31 -12.53
C LEU A 122 5.89 -24.18 -12.77
N PHE A 123 5.44 -22.93 -12.80
CA PHE A 123 6.22 -21.81 -13.32
C PHE A 123 6.39 -20.62 -12.37
N GLY A 124 5.57 -20.52 -11.33
CA GLY A 124 5.62 -19.45 -10.33
C GLY A 124 6.84 -19.50 -9.41
N ASN A 125 7.03 -18.44 -8.63
CA ASN A 125 8.11 -18.32 -7.66
C ASN A 125 7.95 -19.39 -6.55
N GLY A 126 8.93 -20.29 -6.43
CA GLY A 126 8.86 -21.46 -5.56
C GLY A 126 8.68 -22.80 -6.28
N SER A 127 8.57 -22.82 -7.61
CA SER A 127 8.63 -24.06 -8.41
C SER A 127 9.94 -24.83 -8.16
N ARG A 128 9.87 -26.17 -8.20
CA ARG A 128 11.02 -27.08 -8.00
C ARG A 128 12.11 -26.92 -9.07
N ASN A 129 11.79 -26.28 -10.19
CA ASN A 129 12.69 -26.08 -11.32
C ASN A 129 13.41 -24.72 -11.22
N GLY A 130 14.69 -24.68 -11.62
CA GLY A 130 15.44 -23.44 -11.70
C GLY A 130 14.80 -22.45 -12.69
N LYS A 131 14.99 -21.14 -12.50
CA LYS A 131 14.34 -20.09 -13.33
C LYS A 131 14.52 -20.31 -14.84
N SER A 132 15.71 -20.78 -15.26
CA SER A 132 16.02 -21.11 -16.66
C SER A 132 15.17 -22.27 -17.20
N ASP A 133 14.92 -23.30 -16.39
CA ASP A 133 14.20 -24.50 -16.80
C ASP A 133 12.69 -24.23 -16.89
N ARG A 134 12.15 -23.38 -16.00
CA ARG A 134 10.76 -22.89 -16.09
C ARG A 134 10.51 -22.18 -17.42
N LEU A 135 11.43 -21.32 -17.84
CA LEU A 135 11.29 -20.53 -19.06
C LEU A 135 11.38 -21.40 -20.32
N ARG A 136 12.21 -22.45 -20.32
CA ARG A 136 12.34 -23.41 -21.43
C ARG A 136 11.15 -24.36 -21.55
N SER A 137 10.48 -24.67 -20.45
CA SER A 137 9.32 -25.58 -20.42
C SER A 137 7.98 -24.86 -20.62
N LEU A 138 7.98 -23.52 -20.65
CA LEU A 138 6.78 -22.72 -20.85
C LEU A 138 6.37 -22.69 -22.34
N GLY A 139 5.39 -23.52 -22.69
CA GLY A 139 4.81 -23.59 -24.03
C GLY A 139 3.85 -22.44 -24.34
N SER A 140 3.50 -22.29 -25.62
CA SER A 140 2.59 -21.23 -26.09
C SER A 140 1.20 -21.34 -25.47
N GLN A 141 0.69 -22.56 -25.25
CA GLN A 141 -0.61 -22.77 -24.61
C GLN A 141 -0.58 -22.43 -23.10
N GLU A 142 0.51 -22.73 -22.38
CA GLU A 142 0.68 -22.33 -20.99
C GLU A 142 0.70 -20.80 -20.85
N ILE A 143 1.39 -20.11 -21.77
CA ILE A 143 1.40 -18.64 -21.82
C ILE A 143 0.00 -18.10 -22.08
N LEU A 144 -0.71 -18.64 -23.07
CA LEU A 144 -2.06 -18.19 -23.41
C LEU A 144 -3.03 -18.36 -22.24
N ASP A 145 -2.96 -19.53 -21.58
CA ASP A 145 -3.77 -19.79 -20.40
C ASP A 145 -3.42 -18.84 -19.26
N LEU A 146 -2.13 -18.55 -19.04
CA LEU A 146 -1.67 -17.61 -18.01
C LEU A 146 -2.10 -16.17 -18.32
N GLN A 147 -2.00 -15.73 -19.57
CA GLN A 147 -2.49 -14.42 -20.03
C GLN A 147 -3.97 -14.26 -19.70
N VAL A 148 -4.81 -15.23 -20.11
CA VAL A 148 -6.26 -15.16 -19.88
C VAL A 148 -6.57 -15.21 -18.39
N TRP A 149 -5.96 -16.14 -17.63
CA TRP A 149 -6.26 -16.28 -16.22
C TRP A 149 -5.87 -15.07 -15.39
N PHE A 150 -4.71 -14.46 -15.63
CA PHE A 150 -4.30 -13.26 -14.93
C PHE A 150 -5.37 -12.16 -15.05
N PHE A 151 -5.75 -11.76 -16.26
CA PHE A 151 -6.74 -10.70 -16.46
C PHE A 151 -8.17 -11.11 -16.05
N LEU A 152 -8.56 -12.37 -16.28
CA LEU A 152 -9.89 -12.86 -15.91
C LEU A 152 -10.08 -12.90 -14.39
N SER A 153 -9.08 -13.38 -13.64
CA SER A 153 -9.09 -13.43 -12.18
C SER A 153 -9.20 -12.05 -11.54
N TRP A 154 -8.58 -11.03 -12.15
CA TRP A 154 -8.70 -9.62 -11.74
C TRP A 154 -10.05 -8.99 -12.07
N THR A 155 -10.90 -9.62 -12.88
CA THR A 155 -12.21 -9.04 -13.23
C THR A 155 -13.21 -9.24 -12.08
N GLY A 156 -13.88 -8.17 -11.65
CA GLY A 156 -14.79 -8.14 -10.51
C GLY A 156 -16.03 -9.02 -10.66
N GLU A 157 -16.66 -9.37 -9.55
CA GLU A 157 -17.84 -10.25 -9.53
C GLU A 157 -19.09 -9.58 -10.12
N MET A 158 -19.31 -8.28 -9.90
CA MET A 158 -20.45 -7.57 -10.51
C MET A 158 -20.27 -7.50 -12.03
N ALA A 159 -19.04 -7.21 -12.50
CA ALA A 159 -18.71 -7.29 -13.91
C ALA A 159 -18.98 -8.70 -14.49
N ARG A 160 -18.53 -9.77 -13.83
CA ARG A 160 -18.81 -11.15 -14.29
C ARG A 160 -20.30 -11.49 -14.36
N ARG A 161 -21.12 -10.95 -13.45
CA ARG A 161 -22.59 -11.13 -13.47
C ARG A 161 -23.26 -10.35 -14.61
N ARG A 162 -22.71 -9.18 -14.93
CA ARG A 162 -23.23 -8.30 -15.98
C ARG A 162 -22.89 -8.76 -17.39
N TRP A 163 -21.71 -9.37 -17.60
CA TRP A 163 -21.27 -9.95 -18.87
C TRP A 163 -21.10 -11.47 -18.75
N PRO A 164 -22.14 -12.27 -19.06
CA PRO A 164 -22.13 -13.73 -18.90
C PRO A 164 -21.00 -14.45 -19.62
N GLU A 165 -20.47 -13.89 -20.71
CA GLU A 165 -19.33 -14.46 -21.44
C GLU A 165 -18.07 -14.60 -20.55
N LEU A 166 -17.89 -13.76 -19.54
CA LEU A 166 -16.80 -13.91 -18.57
C LEU A 166 -16.97 -15.20 -17.74
N GLN A 167 -18.21 -15.54 -17.37
CA GLN A 167 -18.52 -16.80 -16.68
C GLN A 167 -18.32 -18.01 -17.60
N GLU A 168 -18.57 -17.86 -18.90
CA GLU A 168 -18.26 -18.90 -19.88
C GLU A 168 -16.76 -19.18 -19.99
N LEU A 169 -15.91 -18.14 -19.93
CA LEU A 169 -14.45 -18.28 -19.88
C LEU A 169 -14.00 -18.98 -18.58
N ILE A 170 -14.56 -18.61 -17.44
CA ILE A 170 -14.29 -19.28 -16.15
C ILE A 170 -14.66 -20.77 -16.24
N ARG A 171 -15.83 -21.09 -16.81
CA ARG A 171 -16.29 -22.47 -17.01
C ARG A 171 -15.41 -23.27 -17.97
N LYS A 172 -14.89 -22.61 -19.03
CA LYS A 172 -13.93 -23.22 -19.96
C LYS A 172 -12.65 -23.61 -19.23
N GLY A 173 -12.12 -22.71 -18.41
CA GLY A 173 -11.11 -22.95 -17.39
C GLY A 173 -9.68 -23.30 -17.86
N ARG A 174 -9.50 -23.78 -19.09
CA ARG A 174 -8.19 -24.12 -19.68
C ARG A 174 -8.26 -24.16 -21.20
N ASN A 175 -7.09 -24.27 -21.84
CA ASN A 175 -6.97 -24.37 -23.30
C ASN A 175 -7.68 -23.20 -24.00
N PHE A 176 -7.44 -22.00 -23.48
CA PHE A 176 -7.99 -20.79 -24.08
C PHE A 176 -7.43 -20.59 -25.49
N SER A 177 -8.22 -19.99 -26.35
CA SER A 177 -7.88 -19.63 -27.72
C SER A 177 -7.54 -18.15 -27.81
N ALA A 178 -6.92 -17.74 -28.93
CA ALA A 178 -6.69 -16.32 -29.21
C ALA A 178 -8.01 -15.51 -29.21
N HIS A 179 -9.11 -16.12 -29.66
CA HIS A 179 -10.43 -15.50 -29.65
C HIS A 179 -10.98 -15.28 -28.23
N ASP A 180 -10.77 -16.23 -27.31
CA ASP A 180 -11.17 -16.07 -25.91
C ASP A 180 -10.43 -14.90 -25.25
N LYS A 181 -9.12 -14.79 -25.52
CA LYS A 181 -8.28 -13.69 -25.05
C LYS A 181 -8.76 -12.35 -25.61
N GLU A 182 -9.03 -12.28 -26.92
CA GLU A 182 -9.56 -11.07 -27.55
C GLU A 182 -10.92 -10.68 -26.96
N ARG A 183 -11.82 -11.65 -26.75
CA ARG A 183 -13.13 -11.40 -26.15
C ARG A 183 -13.02 -10.88 -24.72
N LEU A 184 -12.13 -11.45 -23.91
CA LEU A 184 -11.85 -10.96 -22.55
C LEU A 184 -11.45 -9.49 -22.55
N PHE A 185 -10.44 -9.11 -23.36
CA PHE A 185 -10.00 -7.72 -23.44
C PHE A 185 -11.06 -6.79 -24.02
N GLY A 186 -11.88 -7.27 -24.96
CA GLY A 186 -13.02 -6.52 -25.48
C GLY A 186 -14.04 -6.18 -24.38
N ILE A 187 -14.40 -7.16 -23.54
CA ILE A 187 -15.32 -6.95 -22.41
C ILE A 187 -14.70 -6.02 -21.37
N GLN A 188 -13.42 -6.20 -21.03
CA GLN A 188 -12.73 -5.29 -20.10
C GLN A 188 -12.70 -3.85 -20.59
N GLN A 189 -12.55 -3.63 -21.91
CA GLN A 189 -12.67 -2.31 -22.50
C GLN A 189 -14.09 -1.72 -22.34
N GLU A 190 -15.13 -2.55 -22.51
CA GLU A 190 -16.53 -2.13 -22.27
C GLU A 190 -16.75 -1.74 -20.80
N ILE A 191 -16.23 -2.53 -19.85
CA ILE A 191 -16.30 -2.25 -18.41
C ILE A 191 -15.68 -0.88 -18.11
N ILE A 192 -14.44 -0.65 -18.54
CA ILE A 192 -13.70 0.59 -18.24
C ILE A 192 -14.43 1.81 -18.82
N ARG A 193 -14.97 1.70 -20.04
CA ARG A 193 -15.76 2.76 -20.68
C ARG A 193 -17.06 3.09 -19.93
N ALA A 194 -17.61 2.14 -19.16
CA ALA A 194 -18.85 2.31 -18.42
C ALA A 194 -18.66 3.02 -17.06
N ILE A 195 -17.44 3.04 -16.50
CA ILE A 195 -17.16 3.50 -15.13
C ILE A 195 -17.60 4.96 -14.91
N ILE A 196 -17.02 5.92 -15.64
CA ILE A 196 -17.31 7.35 -15.47
C ILE A 196 -18.81 7.65 -15.73
N PRO A 197 -19.44 7.15 -16.82
CA PRO A 197 -20.87 7.30 -17.03
C PRO A 197 -21.74 6.75 -15.88
N LEU A 198 -21.37 5.61 -15.30
CA LEU A 198 -22.10 4.97 -14.20
C LEU A 198 -22.07 5.85 -12.94
N TYR A 199 -20.90 6.36 -12.53
CA TYR A 199 -20.81 7.31 -11.41
C TYR A 199 -21.68 8.55 -11.65
N GLY A 200 -21.61 9.14 -12.84
CA GLY A 200 -22.43 10.29 -13.21
C GLY A 200 -23.95 10.00 -13.19
N LYS A 201 -24.35 8.79 -13.60
CA LYS A 201 -25.74 8.32 -13.49
C LYS A 201 -26.18 8.25 -12.02
N LEU A 202 -25.41 7.56 -11.17
CA LEU A 202 -25.72 7.40 -9.75
C LEU A 202 -25.86 8.74 -9.01
N HIS A 203 -25.03 9.72 -9.39
CA HIS A 203 -25.15 11.07 -8.86
C HIS A 203 -26.49 11.74 -9.20
N ARG A 204 -26.87 11.73 -10.48
CA ARG A 204 -28.12 12.34 -10.95
C ARG A 204 -29.36 11.66 -10.35
N GLU A 205 -29.29 10.37 -10.09
CA GLU A 205 -30.36 9.61 -9.43
C GLU A 205 -30.39 9.79 -7.91
N GLY A 206 -29.43 10.51 -7.33
CA GLY A 206 -29.32 10.71 -5.88
C GLY A 206 -28.96 9.43 -5.10
N LYS A 207 -28.43 8.41 -5.79
CA LYS A 207 -27.90 7.18 -5.17
C LYS A 207 -26.47 7.37 -4.67
N ALA A 208 -25.71 8.29 -5.27
CA ALA A 208 -24.36 8.62 -4.82
C ALA A 208 -24.08 10.12 -4.76
N GLU A 209 -23.30 10.56 -3.78
CA GLU A 209 -22.59 11.85 -3.87
C GLU A 209 -21.20 11.60 -4.47
N LEU A 210 -20.79 12.42 -5.44
CA LEU A 210 -19.44 12.37 -6.00
C LEU A 210 -18.63 13.53 -5.45
N THR A 211 -17.42 13.24 -5.00
CA THR A 211 -16.51 14.23 -4.40
C THR A 211 -15.15 14.16 -5.05
N VAL A 212 -14.31 15.16 -4.76
CA VAL A 212 -13.01 15.32 -5.41
C VAL A 212 -11.88 15.35 -4.38
N SER A 213 -10.65 15.15 -4.84
CA SER A 213 -9.41 15.38 -4.09
C SER A 213 -8.53 16.38 -4.84
N PRO A 214 -7.49 16.93 -4.19
CA PRO A 214 -6.46 17.68 -4.91
C PRO A 214 -5.87 16.86 -6.06
N TYR A 215 -5.51 17.52 -7.17
CA TYR A 215 -5.34 16.88 -8.47
C TYR A 215 -4.42 15.66 -8.50
N TYR A 216 -3.18 15.82 -8.04
CA TYR A 216 -2.16 14.76 -7.96
C TYR A 216 -2.03 14.16 -6.56
N HIS A 217 -3.08 14.28 -5.74
CA HIS A 217 -3.11 13.74 -4.38
C HIS A 217 -1.97 14.20 -3.44
N PRO A 218 -1.53 15.47 -3.41
CA PRO A 218 -0.51 15.94 -2.46
C PRO A 218 -1.02 16.03 -1.01
N ILE A 219 -0.11 15.98 -0.04
CA ILE A 219 -0.39 16.34 1.36
C ILE A 219 -0.47 17.87 1.47
N LEU A 220 -1.66 18.45 1.27
CA LEU A 220 -1.87 19.90 1.22
C LEU A 220 -1.21 20.68 2.36
N PRO A 221 -1.28 20.24 3.65
CA PRO A 221 -0.60 20.96 4.73
C PRO A 221 0.91 21.11 4.53
N LEU A 222 1.58 20.12 3.94
CA LEU A 222 3.03 20.15 3.70
C LEU A 222 3.40 21.03 2.51
N LEU A 223 2.51 21.18 1.52
CA LEU A 223 2.68 22.16 0.45
C LEU A 223 2.53 23.59 0.98
N CYS A 224 1.51 23.84 1.81
CA CYS A 224 1.32 25.16 2.42
C CYS A 224 2.56 25.58 3.22
N ASP A 225 3.04 24.69 4.10
CA ASP A 225 4.26 24.92 4.87
C ASP A 225 4.75 23.62 5.51
N SER A 226 5.85 23.03 5.01
CA SER A 226 6.38 21.78 5.56
C SER A 226 6.80 21.87 7.04
N GLY A 227 7.01 23.08 7.55
CA GLY A 227 7.25 23.36 8.97
C GLY A 227 6.07 23.00 9.87
N ILE A 228 4.85 22.89 9.32
CA ILE A 228 3.64 22.53 10.09
C ILE A 228 3.78 21.16 10.77
N ALA A 229 4.60 20.26 10.20
CA ALA A 229 4.86 18.95 10.76
C ALA A 229 5.42 18.98 12.19
N ARG A 230 6.13 20.05 12.58
CA ARG A 230 6.61 20.21 13.97
C ARG A 230 5.48 20.38 14.99
N LYS A 231 4.29 20.86 14.58
CA LYS A 231 3.15 20.96 15.50
C LYS A 231 2.63 19.57 15.90
N ALA A 232 2.51 18.66 14.93
CA ALA A 232 2.08 17.29 15.18
C ALA A 232 3.21 16.38 15.70
N MET A 233 4.45 16.70 15.33
CA MET A 233 5.64 15.89 15.63
C MET A 233 6.79 16.80 16.13
N PRO A 234 6.79 17.23 17.41
CA PRO A 234 7.74 18.23 17.91
C PRO A 234 9.22 17.89 17.73
N LYS A 235 9.56 16.58 17.64
CA LYS A 235 10.93 16.07 17.49
C LYS A 235 11.29 15.66 16.06
N VAL A 236 10.44 15.95 15.07
CA VAL A 236 10.70 15.55 13.69
C VAL A 236 11.95 16.22 13.13
N ASN A 237 12.73 15.45 12.39
CA ASN A 237 13.85 15.94 11.59
C ASN A 237 13.28 16.42 10.25
N LEU A 238 13.20 17.74 10.05
CA LEU A 238 12.71 18.31 8.80
C LEU A 238 13.82 18.41 7.75
N PRO A 239 13.48 18.46 6.44
CA PRO A 239 14.44 18.79 5.40
C PRO A 239 15.14 20.12 5.69
N GLN A 240 16.39 20.25 5.22
CA GLN A 240 17.17 21.47 5.43
C GLN A 240 16.53 22.66 4.73
N THR A 241 15.97 22.42 3.54
CA THR A 241 15.24 23.43 2.79
C THR A 241 13.76 23.32 3.10
N ARG A 242 13.17 24.41 3.59
CA ARG A 242 11.74 24.47 3.90
C ARG A 242 10.94 24.64 2.62
N PHE A 243 10.07 23.67 2.33
CA PHE A 243 9.07 23.76 1.26
C PHE A 243 7.87 24.57 1.76
N ARG A 244 7.52 25.67 1.07
CA ARG A 244 6.43 26.56 1.50
C ARG A 244 5.80 27.26 0.29
N HIS A 245 4.82 26.59 -0.29
CA HIS A 245 4.11 26.98 -1.51
C HIS A 245 2.60 26.78 -1.36
N PRO A 246 1.91 27.59 -0.53
CA PRO A 246 0.44 27.54 -0.42
C PRO A 246 -0.26 27.84 -1.76
N GLU A 247 0.41 28.52 -2.69
CA GLU A 247 -0.06 28.70 -4.06
C GLU A 247 -0.17 27.39 -4.85
N ASP A 248 0.72 26.42 -4.61
CA ASP A 248 0.68 25.09 -5.25
C ASP A 248 -0.49 24.27 -4.67
N ALA A 249 -0.69 24.33 -3.34
CA ALA A 249 -1.86 23.74 -2.68
C ALA A 249 -3.19 24.28 -3.26
N ARG A 250 -3.29 25.60 -3.45
CA ARG A 250 -4.46 26.25 -4.06
C ARG A 250 -4.65 25.83 -5.51
N ALA A 251 -3.57 25.75 -6.30
CA ALA A 251 -3.60 25.31 -7.68
C ALA A 251 -4.09 23.85 -7.81
N GLN A 252 -3.57 22.93 -7.00
CA GLN A 252 -3.96 21.52 -7.02
C GLN A 252 -5.45 21.31 -6.65
N VAL A 253 -5.97 22.08 -5.69
CA VAL A 253 -7.41 22.06 -5.35
C VAL A 253 -8.26 22.61 -6.50
N ALA A 254 -7.88 23.76 -7.06
CA ALA A 254 -8.60 24.40 -8.16
C ALA A 254 -8.62 23.52 -9.43
N MET A 255 -7.46 22.96 -9.81
CA MET A 255 -7.36 22.03 -10.93
C MET A 255 -8.22 20.79 -10.70
N GLY A 256 -8.27 20.27 -9.47
CA GLY A 256 -9.10 19.10 -9.16
C GLY A 256 -10.59 19.40 -9.36
N ILE A 257 -11.06 20.54 -8.84
CA ILE A 257 -12.44 21.01 -9.03
C ILE A 257 -12.75 21.22 -10.51
N GLU A 258 -11.87 21.88 -11.27
CA GLU A 258 -12.05 22.14 -12.70
C GLU A 258 -12.14 20.83 -13.50
N TYR A 259 -11.21 19.91 -13.28
CA TYR A 259 -11.18 18.61 -13.96
C TYR A 259 -12.43 17.80 -13.67
N PHE A 260 -12.79 17.68 -12.40
CA PHE A 260 -14.01 16.98 -11.97
C PHE A 260 -15.24 17.59 -12.64
N THR A 261 -15.36 18.92 -12.63
CA THR A 261 -16.49 19.63 -13.23
C THR A 261 -16.59 19.39 -14.72
N ARG A 262 -15.46 19.36 -15.43
CA ARG A 262 -15.41 19.03 -16.86
C ARG A 262 -15.89 17.60 -17.15
N ILE A 263 -15.53 16.64 -16.31
CA ILE A 263 -15.90 15.22 -16.49
C ILE A 263 -17.37 14.98 -16.20
N PHE A 264 -17.89 15.52 -15.09
CA PHE A 264 -19.23 15.18 -14.61
C PHE A 264 -20.30 16.22 -14.92
N GLY A 265 -19.91 17.44 -15.29
CA GLY A 265 -20.82 18.54 -15.63
C GLY A 265 -21.39 19.30 -14.44
N PHE A 266 -20.87 19.09 -13.22
CA PHE A 266 -21.26 19.81 -12.01
C PHE A 266 -20.08 19.98 -11.05
N ALA A 267 -20.14 21.01 -10.20
CA ALA A 267 -19.10 21.28 -9.21
C ALA A 267 -19.24 20.35 -7.98
N PRO A 268 -18.13 19.79 -7.44
CA PRO A 268 -18.17 18.95 -6.26
C PRO A 268 -18.45 19.79 -5.00
N LYS A 269 -19.29 19.29 -4.11
CA LYS A 269 -19.56 19.93 -2.80
C LYS A 269 -18.57 19.51 -1.72
N GLY A 270 -18.08 18.27 -1.81
CA GLY A 270 -17.21 17.64 -0.85
C GLY A 270 -15.78 17.47 -1.34
N MET A 271 -14.84 17.45 -0.41
CA MET A 271 -13.46 17.05 -0.66
C MET A 271 -12.99 16.01 0.36
N TRP A 272 -12.37 14.93 -0.14
CA TRP A 272 -11.44 14.15 0.68
C TRP A 272 -10.05 14.73 0.44
N PRO A 273 -9.47 15.47 1.40
CA PRO A 273 -8.08 15.87 1.30
C PRO A 273 -7.21 14.61 1.36
N SER A 274 -6.13 14.58 0.57
CA SER A 274 -5.27 13.40 0.44
C SER A 274 -4.87 12.86 1.81
N GLU A 275 -5.11 11.57 2.05
CA GLU A 275 -4.81 10.90 3.33
C GLU A 275 -5.55 11.51 4.54
N GLY A 276 -6.70 12.15 4.32
CA GLY A 276 -7.42 12.88 5.36
C GLY A 276 -6.61 14.05 5.95
N SER A 277 -5.60 14.55 5.24
CA SER A 277 -4.62 15.51 5.76
C SER A 277 -5.16 16.93 5.81
N ILE A 278 -5.25 17.50 7.00
CA ILE A 278 -5.82 18.85 7.22
C ILE A 278 -4.97 19.72 8.13
N SER A 279 -5.03 21.03 7.89
CA SER A 279 -4.48 22.10 8.73
C SER A 279 -5.32 23.35 8.51
N ASP A 280 -5.22 24.35 9.41
CA ASP A 280 -6.04 25.57 9.26
C ASP A 280 -5.89 26.23 7.88
N GLU A 281 -4.68 26.26 7.32
CA GLU A 281 -4.39 26.88 6.02
C GLU A 281 -4.95 26.05 4.86
N ALA A 282 -4.80 24.72 4.90
CA ALA A 282 -5.38 23.83 3.90
C ALA A 282 -6.92 23.90 3.89
N LEU A 283 -7.55 23.91 5.07
CA LEU A 283 -9.00 24.08 5.20
C LEU A 283 -9.48 25.44 4.68
N THR A 284 -8.71 26.50 4.94
CA THR A 284 -9.01 27.85 4.43
C THR A 284 -8.99 27.87 2.90
N ILE A 285 -7.97 27.26 2.27
CA ILE A 285 -7.88 27.15 0.80
C ILE A 285 -9.10 26.41 0.23
N MET A 286 -9.48 25.28 0.82
CA MET A 286 -10.64 24.51 0.37
C MET A 286 -11.93 25.32 0.45
N ALA A 287 -12.15 26.03 1.57
CA ALA A 287 -13.33 26.86 1.79
C ALA A 287 -13.41 28.04 0.79
N GLU A 288 -12.28 28.73 0.56
CA GLU A 288 -12.18 29.83 -0.42
C GLU A 288 -12.46 29.38 -1.86
N LEU A 289 -12.17 28.12 -2.19
CA LEU A 289 -12.42 27.54 -3.52
C LEU A 289 -13.82 26.91 -3.65
N GLY A 290 -14.70 27.13 -2.66
CA GLY A 290 -16.12 26.76 -2.74
C GLY A 290 -16.44 25.32 -2.31
N ILE A 291 -15.50 24.59 -1.72
CA ILE A 291 -15.79 23.31 -1.07
C ILE A 291 -16.67 23.57 0.16
N SER A 292 -17.77 22.85 0.26
CA SER A 292 -18.76 23.01 1.35
C SER A 292 -18.47 22.10 2.54
N TRP A 293 -17.85 20.95 2.31
CA TRP A 293 -17.44 20.04 3.37
C TRP A 293 -16.17 19.27 3.07
N ALA A 294 -15.41 18.93 4.11
CA ALA A 294 -14.24 18.05 4.05
C ALA A 294 -14.28 17.02 5.18
N ALA A 295 -13.46 15.98 5.09
CA ALA A 295 -13.36 14.96 6.13
C ALA A 295 -11.92 14.63 6.51
N SER A 296 -11.73 14.15 7.75
CA SER A 296 -10.45 13.67 8.30
C SER A 296 -10.70 12.56 9.33
N ASP A 297 -9.75 12.26 10.21
CA ASP A 297 -9.81 11.14 11.16
C ASP A 297 -10.11 11.55 12.60
N GLU A 298 -10.68 10.62 13.37
CA GLU A 298 -10.99 10.81 14.78
C GLU A 298 -9.78 11.23 15.62
N GLY A 299 -8.56 10.79 15.27
CA GLY A 299 -7.34 11.19 15.97
C GLY A 299 -7.04 12.67 15.84
N VAL A 300 -7.31 13.27 14.68
CA VAL A 300 -7.16 14.71 14.45
C VAL A 300 -8.20 15.49 15.26
N LEU A 301 -9.45 15.02 15.29
CA LEU A 301 -10.49 15.63 16.11
C LEU A 301 -10.15 15.52 17.61
N ALA A 302 -9.69 14.35 18.06
CA ALA A 302 -9.32 14.11 19.45
C ALA A 302 -8.20 15.06 19.91
N ALA A 303 -7.23 15.35 19.05
CA ALA A 303 -6.15 16.30 19.31
C ALA A 303 -6.60 17.76 19.21
N THR A 304 -7.70 18.04 18.49
CA THR A 304 -8.26 19.39 18.36
C THR A 304 -9.10 19.79 19.58
N LEU A 305 -9.93 18.88 20.09
CA LEU A 305 -10.88 19.18 21.18
C LEU A 305 -10.21 19.08 22.55
N ALA A 306 -10.43 20.10 23.40
CA ALA A 306 -9.89 20.10 24.76
C ALA A 306 -10.38 18.92 25.61
N GLU A 307 -11.66 18.56 25.52
CA GLU A 307 -12.24 17.37 26.17
C GLU A 307 -12.04 16.05 25.40
N GLY A 308 -11.32 16.07 24.28
CA GLY A 308 -11.18 14.92 23.38
C GLY A 308 -12.51 14.45 22.80
N LEU A 309 -12.62 13.15 22.48
CA LEU A 309 -13.84 12.59 21.89
C LEU A 309 -14.96 12.29 22.91
N GLY A 310 -14.63 12.33 24.20
CA GLY A 310 -15.49 11.87 25.30
C GLY A 310 -15.53 10.34 25.48
N GLU A 311 -16.00 9.88 26.64
CA GLU A 311 -15.96 8.44 27.04
C GLU A 311 -16.61 7.49 26.04
N ARG A 312 -17.67 7.95 25.34
CA ARG A 312 -18.41 7.14 24.36
C ARG A 312 -18.23 7.65 22.94
N LYS A 313 -17.15 8.40 22.68
CA LYS A 313 -16.87 9.10 21.41
C LYS A 313 -18.02 9.99 20.94
N GLN A 314 -18.82 10.54 21.86
CA GLN A 314 -19.99 11.34 21.50
C GLN A 314 -19.67 12.56 20.62
N ASN A 315 -18.45 13.09 20.72
CA ASN A 315 -18.00 14.21 19.92
C ASN A 315 -17.68 13.80 18.48
N LEU A 316 -17.38 12.52 18.22
CA LEU A 316 -17.11 12.01 16.88
C LEU A 316 -18.35 11.99 15.99
N TYR A 317 -19.51 11.65 16.57
CA TYR A 317 -20.72 11.35 15.80
C TYR A 317 -21.56 12.58 15.42
N ARG A 318 -20.89 13.71 15.16
CA ARG A 318 -21.50 14.97 14.73
C ARG A 318 -20.54 15.76 13.82
N PRO A 319 -21.07 16.55 12.89
CA PRO A 319 -20.25 17.45 12.09
C PRO A 319 -19.88 18.72 12.86
N TYR A 320 -18.79 19.34 12.45
CA TYR A 320 -18.27 20.61 12.96
C TYR A 320 -18.27 21.67 11.85
N THR A 321 -18.16 22.95 12.20
CA THR A 321 -17.92 24.03 11.23
C THR A 321 -16.56 24.64 11.51
N PHE A 322 -15.63 24.55 10.56
CA PHE A 322 -14.42 25.36 10.58
C PHE A 322 -14.74 26.71 9.92
N SER A 323 -14.47 27.82 10.60
CA SER A 323 -14.72 29.17 10.07
C SER A 323 -13.48 30.03 10.17
N ARG A 324 -13.05 30.57 9.03
CA ARG A 324 -11.92 31.49 8.96
C ARG A 324 -12.07 32.44 7.79
N ASN A 325 -11.70 33.71 7.99
CA ASN A 325 -11.76 34.76 6.97
C ASN A 325 -13.15 34.93 6.32
N GLY A 326 -14.23 34.63 7.06
CA GLY A 326 -15.61 34.74 6.56
C GLY A 326 -16.06 33.58 5.65
N ASN A 327 -15.25 32.53 5.51
CA ASN A 327 -15.63 31.30 4.83
C ASN A 327 -15.85 30.18 5.85
N ASP A 328 -16.95 29.44 5.67
CA ASP A 328 -17.32 28.30 6.51
C ASP A 328 -17.14 27.00 5.74
N LEU A 329 -16.57 25.99 6.40
CA LEU A 329 -16.38 24.65 5.86
C LEU A 329 -16.86 23.63 6.90
N ALA A 330 -17.79 22.75 6.50
CA ALA A 330 -18.21 21.67 7.38
C ALA A 330 -17.13 20.58 7.45
N LEU A 331 -16.85 20.07 8.66
CA LEU A 331 -15.88 19.00 8.89
C LEU A 331 -16.57 17.76 9.44
N LEU A 332 -16.24 16.62 8.84
CA LEU A 332 -16.63 15.29 9.30
C LEU A 332 -15.39 14.49 9.70
N PHE A 333 -15.56 13.56 10.63
CA PHE A 333 -14.44 12.74 11.10
C PHE A 333 -14.80 11.25 11.03
N ARG A 334 -13.85 10.48 10.52
CA ARG A 334 -13.91 9.03 10.31
C ARG A 334 -14.03 8.30 11.64
N ASP A 335 -14.96 7.34 11.74
CA ASP A 335 -14.86 6.29 12.76
C ASP A 335 -13.81 5.27 12.31
N HIS A 336 -12.60 5.43 12.85
CA HIS A 336 -11.44 4.62 12.52
C HIS A 336 -11.70 3.12 12.73
N ARG A 337 -12.29 2.76 13.88
CA ARG A 337 -12.51 1.35 14.25
C ARG A 337 -13.52 0.67 13.33
N LEU A 338 -14.62 1.35 12.99
CA LEU A 338 -15.61 0.78 12.08
C LEU A 338 -15.05 0.67 10.66
N SER A 339 -14.34 1.69 10.19
CA SER A 339 -13.73 1.71 8.86
C SER A 339 -12.68 0.60 8.70
N ASP A 340 -11.75 0.48 9.64
CA ASP A 340 -10.67 -0.52 9.62
C ASP A 340 -11.16 -1.96 9.66
N ARG A 341 -12.33 -2.21 10.25
CA ARG A 341 -12.89 -3.56 10.27
C ARG A 341 -13.25 -4.06 8.89
N ILE A 342 -13.73 -3.16 8.02
CA ILE A 342 -13.99 -3.48 6.62
C ILE A 342 -12.67 -3.74 5.90
N GLY A 343 -11.65 -2.91 6.11
CA GLY A 343 -10.35 -3.05 5.46
C GLY A 343 -9.56 -4.30 5.89
N PHE A 344 -9.56 -4.63 7.19
CA PHE A 344 -8.54 -5.53 7.76
C PHE A 344 -9.08 -6.73 8.53
N ALA A 345 -10.34 -6.70 8.99
CA ALA A 345 -10.87 -7.75 9.88
C ALA A 345 -11.88 -8.68 9.21
N TYR A 346 -12.86 -8.11 8.49
CA TYR A 346 -14.01 -8.87 8.00
C TYR A 346 -13.73 -9.75 6.79
N SER A 347 -12.60 -9.58 6.10
CA SER A 347 -12.19 -10.46 4.99
C SER A 347 -12.01 -11.92 5.39
N ARG A 348 -11.75 -12.18 6.68
CA ARG A 348 -11.61 -13.53 7.26
C ARG A 348 -12.88 -14.07 7.90
N TRP A 349 -13.96 -13.28 7.91
CA TRP A 349 -15.22 -13.65 8.55
C TRP A 349 -16.19 -14.18 7.51
N GLU A 350 -17.17 -14.95 7.98
CA GLU A 350 -18.37 -15.24 7.19
C GLU A 350 -19.12 -13.92 6.94
N GLN A 351 -19.52 -13.68 5.69
CA GLN A 351 -19.78 -12.35 5.14
C GLN A 351 -21.09 -11.77 5.67
N GLU A 352 -22.11 -12.59 5.81
CA GLU A 352 -23.40 -12.23 6.38
C GLU A 352 -23.26 -11.92 7.88
N ARG A 353 -22.45 -12.69 8.61
CA ARG A 353 -22.12 -12.45 10.02
C ARG A 353 -21.28 -11.18 10.20
N ALA A 354 -20.33 -10.92 9.32
CA ALA A 354 -19.54 -9.69 9.33
C ALA A 354 -20.42 -8.45 9.15
N ALA A 355 -21.34 -8.50 8.18
CA ALA A 355 -22.32 -7.43 7.96
C ALA A 355 -23.26 -7.25 9.17
N GLU A 356 -23.70 -8.34 9.81
CA GLU A 356 -24.52 -8.25 11.04
C GLU A 356 -23.76 -7.64 12.22
N ASP A 357 -22.49 -8.01 12.44
CA ASP A 357 -21.66 -7.41 13.50
C ASP A 357 -21.43 -5.91 13.24
N PHE A 358 -21.22 -5.51 11.99
CA PHE A 358 -21.11 -4.09 11.64
C PHE A 358 -22.40 -3.32 11.95
N VAL A 359 -23.56 -3.85 11.54
CA VAL A 359 -24.87 -3.24 11.84
C VAL A 359 -25.13 -3.17 13.35
N ALA A 360 -24.80 -4.22 14.10
CA ALA A 360 -24.94 -4.23 15.56
C ALA A 360 -24.11 -3.11 16.23
N ARG A 361 -22.93 -2.79 15.70
CA ARG A 361 -22.11 -1.67 16.19
C ARG A 361 -22.70 -0.31 15.85
N LEU A 362 -23.27 -0.15 14.66
CA LEU A 362 -24.02 1.07 14.32
C LEU A 362 -25.20 1.26 15.28
N GLU A 363 -25.89 0.19 15.66
CA GLU A 363 -26.94 0.26 16.67
C GLU A 363 -26.41 0.61 18.07
N GLU A 364 -25.21 0.18 18.44
CA GLU A 364 -24.54 0.59 19.67
C GLU A 364 -24.25 2.11 19.67
N VAL A 365 -23.74 2.64 18.55
CA VAL A 365 -23.55 4.10 18.37
C VAL A 365 -24.86 4.86 18.46
N ARG A 366 -25.94 4.32 17.86
CA ARG A 366 -27.28 4.90 17.99
C ARG A 366 -27.75 4.92 19.45
N LYS A 367 -27.55 3.84 20.19
CA LYS A 367 -27.92 3.75 21.62
C LYS A 367 -27.13 4.73 22.48
N SER A 368 -25.86 5.00 22.16
CA SER A 368 -25.05 6.01 22.85
C SER A 368 -25.40 7.46 22.45
N SER A 369 -26.21 7.64 21.41
CA SER A 369 -26.63 8.93 20.86
C SER A 369 -28.12 9.24 21.04
N VAL A 370 -28.78 8.58 22.00
CA VAL A 370 -30.20 8.81 22.29
C VAL A 370 -30.44 10.28 22.68
N GLY A 371 -31.44 10.90 22.06
CA GLY A 371 -31.87 12.28 22.36
C GLY A 371 -31.17 13.36 21.53
N ARG A 372 -30.30 12.98 20.58
CA ARG A 372 -29.64 13.88 19.64
C ARG A 372 -29.62 13.29 18.23
N ASP A 373 -29.50 14.14 17.22
CA ASP A 373 -29.09 13.69 15.89
C ASP A 373 -27.63 13.23 15.93
N ALA A 374 -27.33 12.16 15.20
CA ALA A 374 -25.99 11.60 15.12
C ALA A 374 -25.67 11.13 13.71
N LEU A 375 -24.40 11.29 13.35
CA LEU A 375 -23.83 10.93 12.05
C LEU A 375 -22.57 10.12 12.27
N VAL A 376 -22.53 8.90 11.73
CA VAL A 376 -21.32 8.09 11.64
C VAL A 376 -20.77 8.19 10.23
N THR A 377 -19.49 8.55 10.13
CA THR A 377 -18.77 8.64 8.86
C THR A 377 -17.79 7.48 8.76
N ILE A 378 -17.95 6.64 7.75
CA ILE A 378 -17.10 5.49 7.45
C ILE A 378 -16.29 5.84 6.22
N ILE A 379 -14.96 5.88 6.34
CA ILE A 379 -14.07 6.33 5.26
C ILE A 379 -12.93 5.33 5.08
N LEU A 380 -12.70 4.87 3.87
CA LEU A 380 -11.61 3.97 3.52
C LEU A 380 -11.38 3.96 2.02
N ASP A 381 -10.22 3.47 1.61
CA ASP A 381 -9.90 3.21 0.21
C ASP A 381 -10.91 2.25 -0.40
N GLY A 382 -11.28 2.52 -1.64
CA GLY A 382 -12.26 1.76 -2.37
C GLY A 382 -11.70 0.54 -3.07
N GLU A 383 -10.40 0.36 -3.18
CA GLU A 383 -9.83 -0.72 -4.00
C GLU A 383 -9.04 -1.79 -3.23
N ASN A 384 -8.59 -1.48 -2.02
CA ASN A 384 -7.56 -2.28 -1.32
C ASN A 384 -8.10 -3.55 -0.64
N ALA A 385 -9.34 -3.53 -0.14
CA ALA A 385 -9.84 -4.62 0.71
C ALA A 385 -10.28 -5.87 -0.07
N TRP A 386 -10.78 -5.69 -1.30
CA TRP A 386 -11.69 -6.67 -1.91
C TRP A 386 -11.02 -7.92 -2.44
N GLU A 387 -9.72 -7.87 -2.76
CA GLU A 387 -8.94 -9.04 -3.18
C GLU A 387 -8.79 -10.10 -2.08
N TYR A 388 -9.02 -9.72 -0.81
CA TYR A 388 -8.98 -10.62 0.34
C TYR A 388 -10.35 -11.25 0.65
N TYR A 389 -11.42 -10.67 0.14
CA TYR A 389 -12.77 -11.18 0.33
C TYR A 389 -13.10 -12.24 -0.73
N PRO A 390 -13.91 -13.25 -0.38
CA PRO A 390 -14.51 -14.12 -1.39
C PRO A 390 -15.34 -13.31 -2.39
N GLU A 391 -15.20 -13.66 -3.68
CA GLU A 391 -15.94 -13.03 -4.79
C GLU A 391 -15.86 -11.49 -4.78
N ASN A 392 -14.65 -10.96 -4.57
CA ASN A 392 -14.37 -9.52 -4.61
C ASN A 392 -15.25 -8.69 -3.64
N GLY A 393 -15.63 -9.26 -2.49
CA GLY A 393 -16.44 -8.56 -1.48
C GLY A 393 -17.93 -8.45 -1.81
N TYR A 394 -18.40 -9.01 -2.92
CA TYR A 394 -19.80 -8.92 -3.38
C TYR A 394 -20.80 -9.30 -2.28
N HIS A 395 -20.61 -10.47 -1.63
CA HIS A 395 -21.52 -10.95 -0.59
C HIS A 395 -21.57 -10.02 0.63
N PHE A 396 -20.39 -9.57 1.08
CA PHE A 396 -20.29 -8.68 2.25
C PHE A 396 -20.95 -7.34 1.97
N LEU A 397 -20.61 -6.67 0.86
CA LEU A 397 -21.15 -5.35 0.53
C LEU A 397 -22.66 -5.41 0.27
N SER A 398 -23.13 -6.43 -0.45
CA SER A 398 -24.57 -6.67 -0.67
C SER A 398 -25.31 -6.83 0.66
N ALA A 399 -24.78 -7.67 1.56
CA ALA A 399 -25.38 -7.89 2.87
C ALA A 399 -25.33 -6.63 3.74
N LEU A 400 -24.23 -5.88 3.71
CA LEU A 400 -24.04 -4.65 4.47
C LEU A 400 -25.08 -3.59 4.10
N TYR A 401 -25.19 -3.25 2.81
CA TYR A 401 -26.15 -2.24 2.35
C TYR A 401 -27.59 -2.67 2.63
N ARG A 402 -27.95 -3.90 2.25
CA ARG A 402 -29.29 -4.45 2.48
C ARG A 402 -29.69 -4.41 3.95
N LYS A 403 -28.82 -4.90 4.85
CA LYS A 403 -29.12 -4.92 6.29
C LYS A 403 -29.25 -3.51 6.87
N ILE A 404 -28.47 -2.52 6.42
CA ILE A 404 -28.64 -1.14 6.91
C ILE A 404 -29.98 -0.56 6.42
N VAL A 405 -30.34 -0.77 5.16
CA VAL A 405 -31.61 -0.30 4.58
C VAL A 405 -32.82 -0.92 5.28
N GLU A 406 -32.76 -2.22 5.60
CA GLU A 406 -33.83 -2.96 6.28
C GLU A 406 -34.00 -2.57 7.77
N ARG A 407 -33.09 -1.77 8.35
CA ARG A 407 -33.11 -1.40 9.77
C ARG A 407 -33.69 0.02 9.96
N PRO A 408 -34.92 0.18 10.49
CA PRO A 408 -35.57 1.49 10.62
C PRO A 408 -34.80 2.50 11.51
N GLY A 409 -33.87 2.01 12.32
CA GLY A 409 -33.03 2.81 13.20
C GLY A 409 -31.83 3.46 12.55
N LEU A 410 -31.48 3.02 11.34
CA LEU A 410 -30.31 3.47 10.59
C LEU A 410 -30.80 4.10 9.29
N ARG A 411 -30.04 5.06 8.78
CA ARG A 411 -30.32 5.68 7.48
C ARG A 411 -29.01 5.92 6.75
N LEU A 412 -28.85 5.27 5.60
CA LEU A 412 -27.78 5.62 4.66
C LEU A 412 -28.03 7.03 4.15
N THR A 413 -26.99 7.84 4.14
CA THR A 413 -27.03 9.23 3.72
C THR A 413 -25.73 9.63 3.03
N THR A 414 -25.70 10.86 2.54
CA THR A 414 -24.49 11.54 2.06
C THR A 414 -24.15 12.69 3.02
N PRO A 415 -22.89 13.13 3.14
CA PRO A 415 -22.54 14.29 3.96
C PRO A 415 -23.34 15.54 3.56
N SER A 416 -23.55 15.81 2.27
CA SER A 416 -24.37 16.94 1.84
C SER A 416 -25.81 16.86 2.38
N GLU A 417 -26.46 15.70 2.29
CA GLU A 417 -27.81 15.47 2.81
C GLU A 417 -27.84 15.49 4.35
N ALA A 418 -26.81 14.95 5.01
CA ALA A 418 -26.72 14.93 6.46
C ALA A 418 -26.60 16.35 7.02
N LEU A 419 -25.76 17.20 6.42
CA LEU A 419 -25.49 18.56 6.88
C LEU A 419 -26.72 19.48 6.87
N GLU A 420 -27.74 19.19 6.06
CA GLU A 420 -29.04 19.89 6.11
C GLU A 420 -29.79 19.67 7.44
N ARG A 421 -29.52 18.55 8.14
CA ARG A 421 -30.11 18.24 9.45
C ARG A 421 -29.33 18.83 10.61
N PHE A 422 -28.00 18.94 10.46
CA PHE A 422 -27.13 19.49 11.50
C PHE A 422 -26.93 20.99 11.30
N SER A 423 -27.95 21.79 11.59
CA SER A 423 -27.87 23.25 11.46
C SER A 423 -27.09 23.93 12.59
N ASP A 424 -27.09 23.34 13.79
CA ASP A 424 -26.38 23.85 14.97
C ASP A 424 -25.08 23.05 15.16
N ARG A 425 -24.03 23.45 14.44
CA ARG A 425 -22.70 22.83 14.48
C ARG A 425 -21.76 23.62 15.36
N GLN A 426 -20.94 22.91 16.13
CA GLN A 426 -19.88 23.54 16.91
C GLN A 426 -18.86 24.19 15.99
N LEU A 427 -18.57 25.46 16.26
CA LEU A 427 -17.55 26.24 15.56
C LEU A 427 -16.15 25.82 16.02
N LEU A 428 -15.24 25.66 15.06
CA LEU A 428 -13.81 25.47 15.26
C LEU A 428 -13.09 26.62 14.57
N ASP A 429 -12.28 27.37 15.31
CA ASP A 429 -11.39 28.41 14.79
C ASP A 429 -9.97 27.86 14.53
N HIS A 430 -9.69 26.64 15.01
CA HIS A 430 -8.44 25.93 14.85
C HIS A 430 -8.67 24.42 14.70
N ILE A 431 -7.81 23.76 13.92
CA ILE A 431 -7.69 22.31 13.84
C ILE A 431 -6.25 21.88 14.15
N HIS A 432 -6.10 20.80 14.91
CA HIS A 432 -4.81 20.12 15.02
C HIS A 432 -4.36 19.67 13.61
N PRO A 433 -3.14 20.00 13.17
CA PRO A 433 -2.67 19.56 11.87
C PRO A 433 -2.34 18.07 11.90
N GLY A 434 -2.93 17.28 11.00
CA GLY A 434 -2.63 15.85 10.92
C GLY A 434 -3.33 15.16 9.76
N SER A 435 -2.99 13.88 9.57
CA SER A 435 -3.61 12.97 8.61
C SER A 435 -4.45 11.91 9.32
N TRP A 436 -5.08 11.05 8.52
CA TRP A 436 -5.77 9.88 9.05
C TRP A 436 -4.86 8.80 9.67
N ILE A 437 -3.54 8.93 9.50
CA ILE A 437 -2.56 8.03 10.10
C ILE A 437 -1.89 8.76 11.26
N ASN A 438 -2.03 8.19 12.46
CA ASN A 438 -1.40 8.68 13.70
C ASN A 438 -1.70 10.15 14.07
N ALA A 439 -2.68 10.79 13.43
CA ALA A 439 -2.97 12.23 13.56
C ALA A 439 -1.74 13.12 13.33
N ASN A 440 -0.84 12.72 12.41
CA ASN A 440 0.38 13.46 12.07
C ASN A 440 0.78 13.25 10.60
N TYR A 441 2.01 13.65 10.22
CA TYR A 441 2.52 13.55 8.84
C TYR A 441 3.76 12.66 8.71
N GLY A 442 4.04 11.81 9.69
CA GLY A 442 5.32 11.09 9.79
C GLY A 442 5.58 10.10 8.66
N ILE A 443 4.55 9.75 7.89
CA ILE A 443 4.64 8.90 6.69
C ILE A 443 5.20 9.65 5.47
N TRP A 444 5.11 10.98 5.43
CA TRP A 444 5.47 11.76 4.24
C TRP A 444 6.58 12.80 4.50
N ILE A 445 7.00 12.99 5.76
CA ILE A 445 8.10 13.88 6.12
C ILE A 445 8.71 13.50 7.47
N GLY A 446 10.04 13.51 7.53
CA GLY A 446 10.79 13.17 8.75
C GLY A 446 11.93 12.21 8.51
N HIS A 447 11.75 11.24 7.61
CA HIS A 447 12.77 10.25 7.27
C HIS A 447 13.84 10.86 6.34
N PRO A 448 15.12 10.45 6.41
CA PRO A 448 16.16 10.95 5.50
C PRO A 448 15.83 10.81 4.00
N GLU A 449 15.17 9.72 3.60
CA GLU A 449 14.74 9.52 2.21
C GLU A 449 13.63 10.51 1.80
N GLU A 450 12.59 10.66 2.62
CA GLU A 450 11.51 11.64 2.40
C GLU A 450 12.05 13.07 2.34
N ASN A 451 12.92 13.43 3.27
CA ASN A 451 13.53 14.75 3.33
C ASN A 451 14.40 15.03 2.11
N SER A 452 15.14 14.03 1.61
CA SER A 452 15.91 14.17 0.37
C SER A 452 14.98 14.40 -0.83
N ALA A 453 13.84 13.72 -0.89
CA ALA A 453 12.84 13.94 -1.95
C ALA A 453 12.27 15.38 -1.88
N TRP A 454 11.89 15.87 -0.69
CA TRP A 454 11.43 17.25 -0.52
C TRP A 454 12.49 18.29 -0.95
N GLU A 455 13.77 18.05 -0.63
CA GLU A 455 14.87 18.93 -1.03
C GLU A 455 15.08 18.94 -2.55
N GLN A 456 14.98 17.77 -3.21
CA GLN A 456 15.09 17.65 -4.66
C GLN A 456 13.91 18.33 -5.38
N LEU A 457 12.69 18.18 -4.86
CA LEU A 457 11.49 18.84 -5.37
C LEU A 457 11.60 20.36 -5.26
N GLU A 458 11.98 20.87 -4.08
CA GLU A 458 12.17 22.31 -3.87
C GLU A 458 13.24 22.89 -4.81
N GLN A 459 14.35 22.18 -4.99
CA GLN A 459 15.41 22.60 -5.89
C GLN A 459 14.93 22.66 -7.35
N ALA A 460 14.16 21.67 -7.81
CA ALA A 460 13.60 21.66 -9.14
C ALA A 460 12.60 22.81 -9.36
N ARG A 461 11.68 23.01 -8.40
CA ARG A 461 10.69 24.09 -8.43
C ARG A 461 11.38 25.46 -8.49
N ARG A 462 12.32 25.72 -7.58
CA ARG A 462 13.07 26.97 -7.52
C ARG A 462 13.85 27.23 -8.82
N THR A 463 14.49 26.20 -9.37
CA THR A 463 15.17 26.32 -10.67
C THR A 463 14.18 26.67 -11.79
N ALA A 464 13.01 26.03 -11.82
CA ALA A 464 12.00 26.28 -12.84
C ALA A 464 11.49 27.73 -12.81
N VAL A 465 11.14 28.23 -11.63
CA VAL A 465 10.70 29.62 -11.42
C VAL A 465 11.80 30.63 -11.79
N LEU A 466 13.06 30.38 -11.42
CA LEU A 466 14.15 31.31 -11.73
C LEU A 466 14.54 31.32 -13.21
N SER A 467 14.35 30.21 -13.91
CA SER A 467 14.85 30.04 -15.28
C SER A 467 13.82 30.40 -16.35
N ASN A 468 12.53 30.46 -16.01
CA ASN A 468 11.47 30.73 -16.97
C ASN A 468 10.38 31.68 -16.38
N PRO A 469 10.22 32.90 -16.92
CA PRO A 469 9.23 33.87 -16.44
C PRO A 469 7.77 33.43 -16.56
N GLU A 470 7.41 32.61 -17.57
CA GLU A 470 6.06 32.10 -17.72
C GLU A 470 5.75 31.07 -16.63
N VAL A 471 6.70 30.18 -16.32
CA VAL A 471 6.59 29.27 -15.18
C VAL A 471 6.50 30.06 -13.88
N ALA A 472 7.31 31.10 -13.69
CA ALA A 472 7.22 31.96 -12.51
C ALA A 472 5.84 32.60 -12.35
N ALA A 473 5.24 33.07 -13.46
CA ALA A 473 3.90 33.65 -13.44
C ALA A 473 2.83 32.61 -13.05
N LEU A 474 2.88 31.42 -13.64
CA LEU A 474 1.93 30.33 -13.34
C LEU A 474 2.07 29.82 -11.90
N MET A 475 3.30 29.63 -11.43
CA MET A 475 3.61 29.15 -10.07
C MET A 475 3.52 30.26 -9.01
N SER A 476 3.14 31.49 -9.36
CA SER A 476 2.94 32.58 -8.38
C SER A 476 1.56 32.55 -7.71
N GLY A 477 0.62 31.77 -8.24
CA GLY A 477 -0.78 31.77 -7.82
C GLY A 477 -1.60 32.95 -8.34
N ALA A 478 -1.03 33.85 -9.17
CA ALA A 478 -1.76 34.96 -9.76
C ALA A 478 -2.83 34.52 -10.78
N VAL A 479 -2.62 33.38 -11.43
CA VAL A 479 -3.55 32.75 -12.36
C VAL A 479 -3.67 31.28 -12.00
N LEU A 480 -4.90 30.77 -11.87
CA LEU A 480 -5.12 29.36 -11.62
C LEU A 480 -4.78 28.55 -12.89
N PRO A 481 -3.97 27.47 -12.78
CA PRO A 481 -3.64 26.65 -13.93
C PRO A 481 -4.87 25.89 -14.43
N SER A 482 -4.96 25.74 -15.76
CA SER A 482 -6.00 24.94 -16.39
C SER A 482 -5.75 23.45 -16.19
N ALA A 483 -6.82 22.69 -15.97
CA ALA A 483 -6.76 21.23 -15.89
C ALA A 483 -6.81 20.52 -17.26
N ASP A 484 -6.79 21.21 -18.41
CA ASP A 484 -6.86 20.62 -19.76
C ASP A 484 -5.47 20.18 -20.30
N PRO A 485 -5.20 18.87 -20.45
CA PRO A 485 -3.93 18.37 -20.95
C PRO A 485 -3.68 18.57 -22.46
N THR A 486 -4.70 18.94 -23.26
CA THR A 486 -4.66 18.76 -24.72
C THR A 486 -3.96 19.87 -25.53
N GLY A 487 -3.54 20.97 -24.90
CA GLY A 487 -3.00 22.14 -25.62
C GLY A 487 -1.95 22.96 -24.88
N GLU A 488 -1.26 22.37 -23.90
CA GLU A 488 -0.46 23.15 -22.96
C GLU A 488 0.85 23.67 -23.53
N ALA A 489 1.07 24.98 -23.37
CA ALA A 489 2.36 25.62 -23.54
C ALA A 489 3.43 24.93 -22.67
N LYS A 490 4.68 25.01 -23.10
CA LYS A 490 5.83 24.36 -22.43
C LYS A 490 5.89 24.68 -20.92
N ALA A 491 5.56 25.91 -20.53
CA ALA A 491 5.52 26.34 -19.13
C ALA A 491 4.45 25.61 -18.30
N SER A 492 3.25 25.40 -18.84
CA SER A 492 2.18 24.64 -18.16
C SER A 492 2.57 23.17 -17.97
N GLN A 493 3.23 22.57 -18.97
CA GLN A 493 3.75 21.21 -18.85
C GLN A 493 4.79 21.11 -17.72
N VAL A 494 5.67 22.11 -17.57
CA VAL A 494 6.62 22.19 -16.44
C VAL A 494 5.88 22.23 -15.10
N CYS A 495 4.88 23.09 -14.96
CA CYS A 495 4.06 23.19 -13.75
C CYS A 495 3.39 21.85 -13.42
N ARG A 496 2.80 21.16 -14.41
CA ARG A 496 2.16 19.85 -14.18
C ARG A 496 3.13 18.77 -13.73
N ARG A 497 4.38 18.79 -14.21
CA ARG A 497 5.41 17.85 -13.72
C ARG A 497 5.82 18.15 -12.28
N LEU A 498 5.88 19.41 -11.88
CA LEU A 498 6.10 19.80 -10.48
C LEU A 498 4.93 19.34 -9.60
N PHE A 499 3.69 19.62 -10.00
CA PHE A 499 2.49 19.19 -9.27
C PHE A 499 2.36 17.66 -9.19
N ALA A 500 2.75 16.94 -10.25
CA ALA A 500 2.81 15.48 -10.20
C ALA A 500 3.84 14.99 -9.18
N ALA A 501 5.01 15.62 -9.10
CA ALA A 501 6.06 15.28 -8.13
C ALA A 501 5.70 15.65 -6.66
N GLU A 502 4.69 16.49 -6.44
CA GLU A 502 4.15 16.79 -5.10
C GLU A 502 3.22 15.71 -4.54
N GLY A 503 2.80 14.74 -5.36
CA GLY A 503 1.87 13.69 -4.96
C GLY A 503 2.36 12.89 -3.75
N SER A 504 1.44 12.54 -2.84
CA SER A 504 1.79 11.84 -1.58
C SER A 504 2.35 10.44 -1.82
N ASP A 505 1.97 9.80 -2.92
CA ASP A 505 2.31 8.42 -3.27
C ASP A 505 3.82 8.17 -3.30
N TRP A 506 4.61 9.15 -3.76
CA TRP A 506 6.07 9.01 -3.81
C TRP A 506 6.67 8.88 -2.42
N PHE A 507 6.21 9.74 -1.52
CA PHE A 507 6.72 9.86 -0.16
C PHE A 507 6.29 8.67 0.70
N TRP A 508 5.11 8.09 0.43
CA TRP A 508 4.61 6.89 1.11
C TRP A 508 5.60 5.70 1.06
N TRP A 509 6.35 5.56 -0.03
CA TRP A 509 7.28 4.45 -0.24
C TRP A 509 8.71 4.74 0.22
N TYR A 510 9.01 5.98 0.61
CA TYR A 510 10.28 6.32 1.23
C TYR A 510 10.28 5.93 2.71
N GLY A 511 11.46 5.70 3.27
CA GLY A 511 11.61 5.28 4.65
C GLY A 511 11.34 3.80 4.92
N ASP A 512 11.23 3.46 6.20
CA ASP A 512 11.16 2.09 6.69
C ASP A 512 9.75 1.64 7.07
N ASP A 513 8.76 2.53 6.91
CA ASP A 513 7.38 2.29 7.34
C ASP A 513 6.63 1.35 6.39
N HIS A 514 6.95 1.39 5.09
CA HIS A 514 6.30 0.57 4.06
C HIS A 514 7.31 -0.14 3.15
N PHE A 515 6.97 -1.37 2.76
CA PHE A 515 7.74 -2.17 1.83
C PHE A 515 6.88 -2.54 0.61
N SER A 516 7.47 -2.41 -0.58
CA SER A 516 6.90 -2.96 -1.80
C SER A 516 8.02 -3.52 -2.68
N PRO A 517 7.81 -4.66 -3.37
CA PRO A 517 8.74 -5.11 -4.40
C PRO A 517 8.86 -4.11 -5.57
N HIS A 518 7.93 -3.14 -5.65
CA HIS A 518 7.86 -2.11 -6.66
C HIS A 518 8.35 -0.73 -6.18
N SER A 519 8.90 -0.59 -4.97
CA SER A 519 9.39 0.71 -4.44
C SER A 519 10.33 1.45 -5.41
N ASN A 520 11.10 0.70 -6.21
CA ASN A 520 12.00 1.24 -7.23
C ASN A 520 11.25 2.00 -8.34
N TYR A 521 10.04 1.54 -8.72
CA TYR A 521 9.22 2.20 -9.75
C TYR A 521 8.68 3.54 -9.24
N PHE A 522 8.24 3.61 -7.99
CA PHE A 522 7.75 4.85 -7.38
C PHE A 522 8.86 5.90 -7.26
N ASP A 523 10.04 5.49 -6.77
CA ASP A 523 11.21 6.37 -6.74
C ASP A 523 11.59 6.86 -8.14
N ASN A 524 11.51 5.98 -9.15
CA ASN A 524 11.80 6.36 -10.52
C ASN A 524 10.77 7.33 -11.10
N LEU A 525 9.48 7.14 -10.85
CA LEU A 525 8.41 8.05 -11.30
C LEU A 525 8.58 9.45 -10.69
N PHE A 526 8.85 9.52 -9.38
CA PHE A 526 9.14 10.79 -8.71
C PHE A 526 10.32 11.51 -9.38
N ARG A 527 11.46 10.84 -9.49
CA ARG A 527 12.66 11.43 -10.10
C ARG A 527 12.45 11.78 -11.57
N ASN A 528 11.72 10.96 -12.34
CA ASN A 528 11.42 11.22 -13.76
C ASN A 528 10.55 12.48 -13.95
N ASN A 529 9.59 12.75 -13.06
CA ASN A 529 8.85 14.01 -13.08
C ASN A 529 9.81 15.21 -12.90
N LEU A 530 10.72 15.14 -11.94
CA LEU A 530 11.74 16.18 -11.77
C LEU A 530 12.68 16.29 -12.97
N MET A 531 13.17 15.18 -13.53
CA MET A 531 14.02 15.20 -14.72
C MET A 531 13.30 15.80 -15.92
N GLN A 532 12.00 15.55 -16.07
CA GLN A 532 11.21 16.11 -17.16
C GLN A 532 11.09 17.64 -17.05
N VAL A 533 11.02 18.19 -15.83
CA VAL A 533 11.07 19.65 -15.61
C VAL A 533 12.35 20.25 -16.23
N TYR A 534 13.51 19.69 -15.93
CA TYR A 534 14.79 20.16 -16.50
C TYR A 534 14.85 20.01 -18.02
N ARG A 535 14.36 18.88 -18.57
CA ARG A 535 14.31 18.66 -20.02
C ARG A 535 13.40 19.65 -20.74
N LEU A 536 12.21 19.89 -20.20
CA LEU A 536 11.27 20.89 -20.73
C LEU A 536 11.85 22.31 -20.62
N LEU A 537 12.72 22.60 -19.66
CA LEU A 537 13.40 23.89 -19.58
C LEU A 537 14.69 23.98 -20.41
N GLU A 538 15.07 22.91 -21.11
CA GLU A 538 16.35 22.80 -21.83
C GLU A 538 17.57 23.03 -20.91
N LEU A 539 17.44 22.62 -19.65
CA LEU A 539 18.49 22.69 -18.64
C LEU A 539 19.16 21.32 -18.44
N PRO A 540 20.43 21.29 -18.03
CA PRO A 540 21.08 20.04 -17.64
C PRO A 540 20.39 19.44 -16.42
N VAL A 541 20.11 18.14 -16.48
CA VAL A 541 19.51 17.38 -15.38
C VAL A 541 20.55 17.21 -14.26
N PRO A 542 20.25 17.61 -13.00
CA PRO A 542 21.16 17.41 -11.88
C PRO A 542 21.53 15.94 -11.66
N ARG A 543 22.80 15.68 -11.35
CA ARG A 543 23.33 14.31 -11.23
C ARG A 543 22.62 13.47 -10.17
N ASN A 544 22.23 14.09 -9.06
CA ASN A 544 21.54 13.42 -7.95
C ASN A 544 20.16 12.86 -8.35
N LEU A 545 19.51 13.37 -9.40
CA LEU A 545 18.24 12.80 -9.89
C LEU A 545 18.42 11.43 -10.57
N PHE A 546 19.64 11.08 -10.99
CA PHE A 546 19.94 9.77 -11.55
C PHE A 546 20.26 8.73 -10.46
N GLU A 547 20.37 9.14 -9.20
CA GLU A 547 20.66 8.28 -8.08
C GLU A 547 19.36 7.97 -7.32
N PRO A 548 19.00 6.69 -7.10
CA PRO A 548 17.82 6.34 -6.34
C PRO A 548 17.84 6.94 -4.92
N ILE A 549 16.73 7.57 -4.54
CA ILE A 549 16.53 8.04 -3.16
C ILE A 549 16.27 6.84 -2.28
N LYS A 550 15.31 5.99 -2.69
CA LYS A 550 15.01 4.73 -2.00
C LYS A 550 16.24 3.83 -2.02
N LYS A 551 16.78 3.52 -0.84
CA LYS A 551 17.89 2.59 -0.70
C LYS A 551 17.37 1.17 -0.73
N VAL A 552 18.09 0.31 -1.44
CA VAL A 552 17.82 -1.13 -1.45
C VAL A 552 18.40 -1.71 -0.15
N THR A 553 17.65 -1.58 0.93
CA THR A 553 17.94 -2.28 2.18
C THR A 553 17.32 -3.67 2.07
N PRO A 554 18.03 -4.77 2.43
CA PRO A 554 17.38 -6.07 2.54
C PRO A 554 16.16 -5.95 3.46
N ALA A 555 14.99 -6.38 2.99
CA ALA A 555 13.73 -6.27 3.74
C ALA A 555 13.93 -6.73 5.19
N GLY A 556 13.32 -6.06 6.16
CA GLY A 556 13.40 -6.43 7.59
C GLY A 556 14.77 -6.29 8.27
N LEU A 557 15.84 -5.81 7.62
CA LEU A 557 17.10 -5.50 8.32
C LEU A 557 16.90 -4.29 9.26
N VAL A 558 17.04 -4.49 10.57
CA VAL A 558 16.90 -3.43 11.59
C VAL A 558 18.25 -2.79 11.91
N ARG A 559 19.29 -3.61 12.08
CA ARG A 559 20.67 -3.12 12.29
C ARG A 559 21.71 -4.19 11.96
N LEU A 560 22.92 -3.73 11.64
CA LEU A 560 24.11 -4.57 11.46
C LEU A 560 24.84 -4.80 12.81
N PRO A 561 25.65 -5.87 12.94
CA PRO A 561 26.52 -6.07 14.09
C PRO A 561 27.52 -4.92 14.24
N THR A 562 27.73 -4.45 15.48
CA THR A 562 28.60 -3.31 15.77
C THR A 562 29.86 -3.68 16.56
N THR A 563 29.86 -4.85 17.21
CA THR A 563 30.99 -5.37 17.98
C THR A 563 30.98 -6.90 17.98
N LEU A 564 32.09 -7.53 18.35
CA LEU A 564 32.11 -8.98 18.59
C LEU A 564 31.25 -9.32 19.82
N ILE A 565 30.58 -10.48 19.78
CA ILE A 565 29.71 -10.96 20.87
C ILE A 565 30.02 -12.43 21.19
N THR A 566 29.90 -12.80 22.46
CA THR A 566 30.05 -14.18 22.95
C THR A 566 28.89 -14.51 23.91
N PRO A 567 27.65 -14.70 23.39
CA PRO A 567 26.48 -14.98 24.22
C PRO A 567 26.52 -16.39 24.84
N ALA A 568 25.83 -16.59 25.96
CA ALA A 568 25.64 -17.89 26.58
C ALA A 568 24.46 -18.60 25.91
N ILE A 569 24.67 -19.83 25.41
CA ILE A 569 23.62 -20.60 24.72
C ILE A 569 22.75 -21.33 25.75
N ASN A 570 21.88 -20.58 26.44
CA ASN A 570 20.98 -21.08 27.48
C ASN A 570 19.49 -21.02 27.09
N GLY A 571 19.16 -20.44 25.93
CA GLY A 571 17.78 -20.31 25.42
C GLY A 571 16.97 -19.25 26.17
N LEU A 572 17.63 -18.45 27.01
CA LEU A 572 17.12 -17.34 27.79
C LEU A 572 17.89 -16.07 27.42
N VAL A 573 17.38 -14.92 27.82
CA VAL A 573 18.04 -13.63 27.60
C VAL A 573 18.28 -13.03 28.96
N ASP A 574 19.34 -13.50 29.61
CA ASP A 574 19.58 -13.27 31.04
C ASP A 574 20.25 -11.91 31.32
N GLY A 575 20.76 -11.23 30.28
CA GLY A 575 21.34 -9.89 30.37
C GLY A 575 21.09 -9.01 29.15
N TYR A 576 20.80 -7.73 29.39
CA TYR A 576 20.55 -6.72 28.33
C TYR A 576 21.70 -6.59 27.32
N PHE A 577 22.94 -6.79 27.76
CA PHE A 577 24.15 -6.56 26.96
C PHE A 577 24.54 -7.73 26.03
N GLU A 578 23.97 -8.91 26.24
CA GLU A 578 24.39 -10.16 25.60
C GLU A 578 24.27 -10.15 24.06
N TRP A 579 23.20 -9.53 23.55
CA TRP A 579 22.92 -9.39 22.13
C TRP A 579 22.88 -7.92 21.67
N LEU A 580 23.35 -6.99 22.50
CA LEU A 580 23.26 -5.55 22.22
C LEU A 580 24.07 -5.15 20.97
N GLY A 581 25.24 -5.74 20.79
CA GLY A 581 26.12 -5.55 19.63
C GLY A 581 25.76 -6.37 18.40
N ALA A 582 24.71 -7.18 18.46
CA ALA A 582 24.31 -8.09 17.40
C ALA A 582 23.56 -7.38 16.26
N GLY A 583 23.69 -7.92 15.06
CA GLY A 583 22.80 -7.61 13.95
C GLY A 583 21.41 -8.15 14.22
N LEU A 584 20.38 -7.46 13.71
CA LEU A 584 18.98 -7.78 13.96
C LEU A 584 18.18 -7.63 12.67
N TYR A 585 17.38 -8.65 12.39
CA TYR A 585 16.30 -8.63 11.44
C TYR A 585 14.94 -8.73 12.15
N ASP A 586 14.00 -7.89 11.73
CA ASP A 586 12.58 -8.00 12.05
C ASP A 586 11.92 -8.88 10.99
N LEU A 587 11.62 -10.11 11.39
CA LEU A 587 11.00 -11.12 10.52
C LEU A 587 9.52 -10.81 10.28
N SER A 588 8.87 -9.98 11.12
CA SER A 588 7.48 -9.58 10.91
C SER A 588 7.31 -8.62 9.73
N ARG A 589 8.35 -7.84 9.41
CA ARG A 589 8.39 -6.90 8.27
C ARG A 589 8.72 -7.57 6.93
N GLN A 590 9.08 -8.85 6.94
CA GLN A 590 9.31 -9.64 5.73
C GLN A 590 8.12 -10.54 5.37
N SER A 591 7.09 -10.57 6.21
CA SER A 591 5.89 -11.36 5.99
C SER A 591 4.91 -10.58 5.12
N SER A 592 4.47 -11.18 4.02
CA SER A 592 3.17 -10.82 3.44
C SER A 592 2.09 -11.08 4.49
N ALA A 593 1.02 -10.28 4.53
CA ALA A 593 0.06 -10.22 5.65
C ALA A 593 -0.80 -11.48 5.90
N MET A 594 -0.44 -12.70 5.45
CA MET A 594 -1.43 -13.76 5.19
C MET A 594 -1.18 -15.23 5.60
N HIS A 595 -0.12 -15.63 6.32
CA HIS A 595 -0.13 -16.99 6.91
C HIS A 595 0.07 -17.03 8.44
N GLU A 596 -0.73 -17.85 9.13
CA GLU A 596 -0.70 -18.02 10.59
C GLU A 596 0.58 -18.72 11.10
N ALA A 597 1.28 -19.45 10.20
CA ALA A 597 2.63 -19.93 10.45
C ALA A 597 3.65 -18.77 10.47
N GLU A 598 3.41 -17.67 9.75
CA GLU A 598 4.36 -16.57 9.56
C GLU A 598 4.53 -15.66 10.79
N SER A 599 3.67 -15.79 11.80
CA SER A 599 3.79 -15.09 13.09
C SER A 599 4.57 -15.87 14.16
N LEU A 600 5.11 -17.06 13.85
CA LEU A 600 5.79 -17.87 14.86
C LEU A 600 7.10 -17.22 15.32
N LEU A 601 7.95 -16.78 14.38
CA LEU A 601 9.22 -16.07 14.64
C LEU A 601 9.10 -14.59 14.29
N LEU A 602 9.54 -13.73 15.20
CA LEU A 602 9.46 -12.26 15.09
C LEU A 602 10.80 -11.61 14.80
N CYS A 603 11.88 -12.08 15.42
CA CYS A 603 13.20 -11.48 15.28
C CYS A 603 14.26 -12.53 15.00
N PHE A 604 15.25 -12.16 14.21
CA PHE A 604 16.46 -12.94 13.97
C PHE A 604 17.68 -12.10 14.28
N PHE A 605 18.41 -12.48 15.33
CA PHE A 605 19.66 -11.88 15.73
C PHE A 605 20.83 -12.72 15.22
N TYR A 606 21.93 -12.05 14.91
CA TYR A 606 23.18 -12.72 14.59
C TYR A 606 24.40 -11.91 15.01
N GLY A 607 25.50 -12.61 15.27
CA GLY A 607 26.79 -12.00 15.58
C GLY A 607 27.87 -13.06 15.61
N TYR A 608 29.09 -12.68 15.96
CA TYR A 608 30.22 -13.59 15.96
C TYR A 608 31.31 -13.09 16.91
N ASP A 609 32.13 -14.02 17.39
CA ASP A 609 33.43 -13.71 17.97
C ASP A 609 34.55 -14.26 17.06
N ARG A 610 35.75 -14.49 17.62
CA ARG A 610 36.90 -15.00 16.85
C ARG A 610 36.77 -16.49 16.50
N ASN A 611 35.91 -17.23 17.18
CA ASN A 611 35.82 -18.68 17.11
C ASN A 611 34.46 -19.17 16.62
N PHE A 612 33.38 -18.46 16.93
CA PHE A 612 32.01 -18.90 16.72
C PHE A 612 31.13 -17.84 16.03
N PHE A 613 30.21 -18.33 15.21
CA PHE A 613 29.08 -17.59 14.67
C PHE A 613 27.85 -17.92 15.51
N TYR A 614 27.12 -16.88 15.92
CA TYR A 614 25.98 -16.97 16.82
C TYR A 614 24.71 -16.51 16.12
N ILE A 615 23.63 -17.24 16.37
CA ILE A 615 22.29 -16.86 15.93
C ILE A 615 21.30 -16.96 17.08
N ARG A 616 20.29 -16.11 17.05
CA ARG A 616 19.14 -16.20 17.94
C ARG A 616 17.85 -15.90 17.21
N ALA A 617 16.84 -16.71 17.44
CA ALA A 617 15.50 -16.51 16.91
C ALA A 617 14.49 -16.35 18.05
N ASP A 618 13.67 -15.30 17.95
CA ASP A 618 12.64 -14.98 18.94
C ASP A 618 11.27 -15.30 18.36
N GLY A 619 10.41 -15.92 19.17
CA GLY A 619 9.02 -16.17 18.79
C GLY A 619 8.03 -15.16 19.34
N ALA A 620 6.81 -15.14 18.79
CA ALA A 620 5.68 -14.38 19.34
C ALA A 620 5.25 -14.83 20.75
N SER A 621 5.73 -16.00 21.17
CA SER A 621 5.63 -16.56 22.52
C SER A 621 6.89 -17.39 22.78
N PRO A 622 7.17 -17.80 24.04
CA PRO A 622 8.31 -18.68 24.34
C PRO A 622 8.35 -19.90 23.40
N LEU A 623 9.48 -20.14 22.72
CA LEU A 623 9.57 -21.17 21.68
C LEU A 623 9.29 -22.58 22.20
N GLU A 624 9.66 -22.88 23.45
CA GLU A 624 9.31 -24.13 24.13
C GLU A 624 7.81 -24.40 24.23
N LYS A 625 6.97 -23.36 24.14
CA LYS A 625 5.51 -23.46 24.11
C LYS A 625 4.96 -23.53 22.68
N LEU A 626 5.67 -22.96 21.71
CA LEU A 626 5.26 -22.92 20.31
C LEU A 626 5.61 -24.22 19.56
N LEU A 627 6.73 -24.85 19.92
CA LEU A 627 7.19 -26.10 19.31
C LEU A 627 6.57 -27.32 20.00
N LYS A 628 6.09 -28.27 19.20
CA LYS A 628 5.54 -29.55 19.67
C LYS A 628 6.64 -30.60 19.82
N PRO A 629 6.44 -31.65 20.64
CA PRO A 629 7.37 -32.77 20.71
C PRO A 629 7.55 -33.43 19.33
N GLY A 630 8.78 -33.46 18.82
CA GLY A 630 9.12 -33.99 17.49
C GLY A 630 9.27 -32.93 16.40
N ASP A 631 8.98 -31.67 16.69
CA ASP A 631 9.28 -30.55 15.78
C ASP A 631 10.80 -30.33 15.70
N MET A 632 11.30 -30.04 14.51
CA MET A 632 12.71 -29.77 14.24
C MET A 632 12.88 -28.41 13.57
N LEU A 633 13.70 -27.54 14.16
CA LEU A 633 14.07 -26.25 13.59
C LEU A 633 15.38 -26.38 12.81
N HIS A 634 15.34 -26.08 11.52
CA HIS A 634 16.45 -26.25 10.60
C HIS A 634 17.02 -24.87 10.23
N LEU A 635 18.26 -24.60 10.62
CA LEU A 635 19.00 -23.43 10.18
C LEU A 635 19.80 -23.77 8.93
N HIS A 636 19.45 -23.12 7.83
CA HIS A 636 20.16 -23.25 6.56
C HIS A 636 21.07 -22.03 6.38
N LEU A 637 22.34 -22.27 6.05
CA LEU A 637 23.34 -21.24 5.80
C LEU A 637 23.95 -21.46 4.42
N HIS A 638 23.97 -20.41 3.60
CA HIS A 638 24.51 -20.43 2.24
C HIS A 638 25.66 -19.44 2.16
N LEU A 639 26.86 -19.97 1.90
CA LEU A 639 28.08 -19.23 1.60
C LEU A 639 28.57 -19.69 0.21
N GLU A 640 29.84 -20.03 0.07
CA GLU A 640 30.36 -20.81 -1.08
C GLU A 640 29.81 -22.25 -1.09
N ARG A 641 29.38 -22.75 0.08
CA ARG A 641 28.77 -24.07 0.29
C ARG A 641 27.48 -23.91 1.09
N GLU A 642 26.58 -24.88 0.96
CA GLU A 642 25.35 -24.95 1.76
C GLU A 642 25.59 -25.76 3.03
N PHE A 643 25.18 -25.21 4.17
CA PHE A 643 25.25 -25.85 5.48
C PHE A 643 23.87 -25.94 6.12
N LEU A 644 23.68 -26.98 6.92
CA LEU A 644 22.43 -27.25 7.63
C LEU A 644 22.72 -27.64 9.08
N LEU A 645 22.11 -26.91 10.01
CA LEU A 645 22.05 -27.28 11.42
C LEU A 645 20.61 -27.66 11.77
N VAL A 646 20.43 -28.87 12.28
CA VAL A 646 19.13 -29.42 12.68
C VAL A 646 19.03 -29.37 14.20
N MET A 647 18.09 -28.58 14.71
CA MET A 647 17.91 -28.28 16.14
C MET A 647 16.58 -28.84 16.64
N ASP A 648 16.63 -29.58 17.74
CA ASP A 648 15.44 -30.10 18.43
C ASP A 648 15.39 -29.66 19.89
N THR A 649 14.25 -29.84 20.55
CA THR A 649 14.03 -29.40 21.94
C THR A 649 14.64 -30.32 23.00
N LYS A 650 15.10 -31.53 22.64
CA LYS A 650 15.63 -32.54 23.58
C LYS A 650 17.15 -32.52 23.64
N LYS A 651 17.81 -32.31 22.50
CA LYS A 651 19.27 -32.23 22.38
C LYS A 651 19.74 -30.79 22.53
N THR A 652 21.01 -30.63 22.89
CA THR A 652 21.67 -29.33 23.02
C THR A 652 22.93 -29.23 22.16
N GLU A 653 23.25 -30.28 21.43
CA GLU A 653 24.41 -30.36 20.56
C GLU A 653 24.20 -31.35 19.41
N GLY A 654 24.94 -31.14 18.34
CA GLY A 654 24.83 -31.91 17.10
C GLY A 654 25.81 -31.40 16.07
N LYS A 655 26.07 -32.22 15.05
CA LYS A 655 27.05 -31.89 14.01
C LYS A 655 26.46 -30.97 12.97
N LEU A 656 27.28 -30.05 12.46
CA LEU A 656 26.94 -29.26 11.29
C LEU A 656 26.99 -30.15 10.04
N LEU A 657 26.00 -30.02 9.16
CA LEU A 657 25.98 -30.72 7.88
C LEU A 657 26.41 -29.75 6.77
N VAL A 658 27.09 -30.27 5.76
CA VAL A 658 27.44 -29.57 4.51
C VAL A 658 26.93 -30.38 3.32
N LYS A 659 26.39 -29.68 2.32
CA LYS A 659 25.84 -30.30 1.11
C LYS A 659 26.96 -30.74 0.17
N ALA A 660 26.97 -32.02 -0.18
CA ALA A 660 27.85 -32.66 -1.15
C ALA A 660 27.02 -33.16 -2.35
N GLU A 661 27.69 -33.67 -3.40
CA GLU A 661 27.04 -34.14 -4.65
C GLU A 661 25.94 -35.20 -4.43
N ASN A 662 26.07 -36.02 -3.37
CA ASN A 662 25.14 -37.11 -3.04
C ASN A 662 24.27 -36.84 -1.80
N GLY A 663 24.13 -35.57 -1.38
CA GLY A 663 23.29 -35.18 -0.24
C GLY A 663 24.06 -34.53 0.91
N TRP A 664 23.51 -34.57 2.12
CA TRP A 664 24.11 -33.92 3.30
C TRP A 664 25.16 -34.82 3.96
N THR A 665 26.34 -34.25 4.24
CA THR A 665 27.45 -34.91 4.92
C THR A 665 27.85 -34.15 6.17
N GLU A 666 28.30 -34.83 7.22
CA GLU A 666 28.74 -34.18 8.46
C GLU A 666 30.10 -33.50 8.28
N THR A 667 30.25 -32.26 8.77
CA THR A 667 31.54 -31.53 8.73
C THR A 667 32.53 -31.98 9.80
N GLY A 668 32.08 -32.81 10.75
CA GLY A 668 32.84 -33.22 11.94
C GLY A 668 32.85 -32.20 13.08
N GLU A 669 32.35 -30.99 12.83
CA GLU A 669 32.34 -29.88 13.79
C GLU A 669 31.03 -29.86 14.59
N LEU A 670 31.14 -29.65 15.91
CA LEU A 670 30.02 -29.71 16.84
C LEU A 670 29.43 -28.32 17.05
N CYS A 671 28.14 -28.18 16.77
CA CYS A 671 27.33 -27.02 17.11
C CYS A 671 26.63 -27.25 18.45
N GLN A 672 26.32 -26.16 19.16
CA GLN A 672 25.48 -26.21 20.34
C GLN A 672 24.31 -25.27 20.19
N TRP A 673 23.15 -25.69 20.68
CA TRP A 673 21.94 -24.88 20.69
C TRP A 673 21.13 -25.11 21.95
N ARG A 674 20.23 -24.17 22.22
CA ARG A 674 19.25 -24.29 23.28
C ARG A 674 17.96 -23.61 22.85
N ILE A 675 16.84 -24.31 23.03
CA ILE A 675 15.49 -23.82 22.76
C ILE A 675 14.74 -23.76 24.08
N ALA A 676 14.43 -22.56 24.56
CA ALA A 676 13.59 -22.33 25.73
C ALA A 676 12.64 -21.15 25.45
N ARG A 677 12.90 -19.97 26.02
CA ARG A 677 12.17 -18.75 25.64
C ARG A 677 12.48 -18.36 24.19
N VAL A 678 13.75 -18.43 23.82
CA VAL A 678 14.29 -18.17 22.48
C VAL A 678 15.05 -19.40 21.98
N CYS A 679 15.42 -19.41 20.70
CA CYS A 679 16.32 -20.42 20.14
C CYS A 679 17.66 -19.75 19.90
N GLU A 680 18.70 -20.23 20.57
CA GLU A 680 20.07 -19.75 20.39
C GLU A 680 20.95 -20.89 19.89
N ALA A 681 21.87 -20.59 18.98
CA ALA A 681 22.85 -21.56 18.52
C ALA A 681 24.22 -20.91 18.29
N ARG A 682 25.27 -21.70 18.52
CA ARG A 682 26.65 -21.37 18.18
C ARG A 682 27.20 -22.39 17.18
N LEU A 683 27.89 -21.87 16.17
CA LEU A 683 28.48 -22.64 15.08
C LEU A 683 29.97 -22.31 14.98
N PRO A 684 30.88 -23.30 14.88
CA PRO A 684 32.30 -23.03 14.70
C PRO A 684 32.59 -22.28 13.39
N LEU A 685 33.28 -21.14 13.47
CA LEU A 685 33.71 -20.38 12.29
C LEU A 685 34.71 -21.16 11.44
N SER A 686 35.48 -22.08 12.04
CA SER A 686 36.36 -23.01 11.31
C SER A 686 35.59 -23.81 10.24
N ALA A 687 34.37 -24.23 10.56
CA ALA A 687 33.52 -24.99 9.67
C ALA A 687 32.96 -24.14 8.52
N LEU A 688 32.48 -22.93 8.85
CA LEU A 688 31.81 -22.03 7.90
C LEU A 688 32.80 -21.31 6.98
N SER A 689 33.96 -20.90 7.52
CA SER A 689 35.02 -20.17 6.83
C SER A 689 34.53 -18.98 5.96
N PRO A 690 33.72 -18.04 6.50
CA PRO A 690 33.24 -16.90 5.73
C PRO A 690 34.39 -15.97 5.32
N ALA A 691 34.39 -15.49 4.07
CA ALA A 691 35.35 -14.51 3.61
C ALA A 691 35.17 -13.17 4.37
N LYS A 692 36.25 -12.43 4.63
CA LYS A 692 36.14 -11.08 5.23
C LYS A 692 35.30 -10.17 4.33
N LYS A 693 34.45 -9.33 4.93
CA LYS A 693 33.54 -8.40 4.23
C LYS A 693 32.61 -9.11 3.23
N SER A 694 32.08 -10.26 3.66
CA SER A 694 31.12 -11.04 2.86
C SER A 694 29.76 -11.12 3.52
N SER A 695 28.81 -11.79 2.88
CA SER A 695 27.50 -12.09 3.44
C SER A 695 27.30 -13.59 3.58
N VAL A 696 26.72 -14.00 4.70
CA VAL A 696 26.21 -15.34 4.94
C VAL A 696 24.70 -15.30 4.75
N PHE A 697 24.17 -16.05 3.81
CA PHE A 697 22.73 -16.07 3.57
C PHE A 697 22.07 -17.12 4.46
N ALA A 698 21.04 -16.74 5.23
CA ALA A 698 20.43 -17.62 6.23
C ALA A 698 18.91 -17.67 6.14
N TYR A 699 18.33 -18.84 6.39
CA TYR A 699 16.91 -18.96 6.67
C TYR A 699 16.63 -20.12 7.63
N LEU A 700 15.51 -20.04 8.33
CA LEU A 700 15.00 -21.07 9.21
C LEU A 700 13.84 -21.79 8.53
N THR A 701 13.76 -23.11 8.70
CA THR A 701 12.56 -23.90 8.38
C THR A 701 12.16 -24.69 9.59
N LEU A 702 10.86 -24.86 9.81
CA LEU A 702 10.33 -25.69 10.87
C LEU A 702 9.70 -26.91 10.22
N THR A 703 10.08 -28.11 10.67
CA THR A 703 9.47 -29.35 10.20
C THR A 703 8.73 -30.08 11.31
N ARG A 704 7.57 -30.65 10.98
CA ARG A 704 6.74 -31.48 11.86
C ARG A 704 6.34 -32.73 11.10
N GLU A 705 6.57 -33.90 11.69
CA GLU A 705 6.24 -35.20 11.06
C GLU A 705 6.84 -35.36 9.64
N GLN A 706 8.03 -34.79 9.41
CA GLN A 706 8.74 -34.73 8.11
C GLN A 706 8.14 -33.78 7.05
N GLU A 707 7.14 -32.98 7.40
CA GLU A 707 6.61 -31.91 6.54
C GLU A 707 7.14 -30.53 6.98
N GLU A 708 7.49 -29.67 6.02
CA GLU A 708 7.86 -28.28 6.30
C GLU A 708 6.60 -27.45 6.59
N ILE A 709 6.50 -26.95 7.83
CA ILE A 709 5.33 -26.20 8.32
C ILE A 709 5.53 -24.69 8.31
N GLY A 710 6.75 -24.22 8.06
CA GLY A 710 7.03 -22.79 7.92
C GLY A 710 8.49 -22.49 7.59
N ARG A 711 8.72 -21.35 6.95
CA ARG A 711 10.02 -20.85 6.53
C ARG A 711 10.15 -19.37 6.88
N TRP A 712 11.27 -18.99 7.50
CA TRP A 712 11.57 -17.60 7.88
C TRP A 712 12.94 -17.19 7.38
N PRO A 713 13.03 -16.11 6.59
CA PRO A 713 11.92 -15.43 5.91
C PRO A 713 11.31 -16.27 4.77
N THR A 714 10.08 -15.94 4.38
CA THR A 714 9.24 -16.76 3.48
C THR A 714 9.75 -16.80 2.03
N GLN A 715 10.37 -15.72 1.56
CA GLN A 715 10.80 -15.60 0.17
C GLN A 715 12.33 -15.61 -0.01
N THR A 716 13.02 -14.63 0.57
CA THR A 716 14.45 -14.38 0.30
C THR A 716 15.28 -14.56 1.57
N PRO A 717 16.33 -15.42 1.60
CA PRO A 717 17.19 -15.58 2.78
C PRO A 717 17.74 -14.26 3.33
N LEU A 718 17.92 -14.20 4.65
CA LEU A 718 18.55 -13.08 5.34
C LEU A 718 19.99 -12.93 4.87
N ALA A 719 20.42 -11.70 4.56
CA ALA A 719 21.81 -11.41 4.20
C ALA A 719 22.59 -10.99 5.46
N LEU A 720 23.27 -11.93 6.11
CA LEU A 720 24.00 -11.69 7.36
C LEU A 720 25.42 -11.19 7.02
N SER A 721 25.69 -9.90 7.24
CA SER A 721 27.01 -9.29 6.99
C SER A 721 28.09 -9.80 7.96
N TYR A 722 29.22 -10.27 7.42
CA TYR A 722 30.40 -10.68 8.17
C TYR A 722 31.60 -9.78 7.81
N ALA A 723 31.94 -8.85 8.70
CA ALA A 723 33.07 -7.93 8.52
C ALA A 723 34.44 -8.59 8.83
N GLY A 724 34.45 -9.66 9.63
CA GLY A 724 35.67 -10.32 10.10
C GLY A 724 36.08 -9.96 11.54
N PRO A 725 37.22 -10.49 12.03
CA PRO A 725 37.67 -10.34 13.42
C PRO A 725 38.10 -8.90 13.79
N GLU A 726 38.11 -8.00 12.82
CA GLU A 726 38.50 -6.58 12.94
C GLU A 726 37.26 -5.66 13.04
N LEU A 727 36.05 -6.20 13.21
CA LEU A 727 34.79 -5.44 13.30
C LEU A 727 34.88 -4.27 14.30
N GLU A 728 35.60 -4.44 15.40
CA GLU A 728 35.79 -3.41 16.43
C GLU A 728 36.68 -2.23 15.96
N LEU A 729 37.55 -2.44 14.96
CA LEU A 729 38.45 -1.41 14.43
C LEU A 729 37.75 -0.48 13.43
N GLU A 730 36.65 -0.92 12.79
CA GLU A 730 35.90 -0.10 11.83
C GLU A 730 34.96 0.93 12.50
N ASN A 731 34.66 0.76 13.79
CA ASN A 731 33.81 1.66 14.59
C ASN A 731 34.58 2.58 15.57
N TRP A 732 35.92 2.57 15.54
CA TRP A 732 36.76 3.52 16.27
C TRP A 732 36.99 4.79 15.41
N LEU A 733 36.02 5.71 15.46
CA LEU A 733 36.29 7.13 15.23
C LEU A 733 36.54 7.76 16.60
N VAL A 734 37.80 8.11 16.88
CA VAL A 734 38.15 9.04 17.98
C VAL A 734 37.89 10.46 17.52
#